data_AF-A0A972DY20-F1
#
_entry.id   AF-A0A972DY20-F1
#
_cell.length_a   1.000
_cell.length_b   1.000
_cell.length_c   1.000
_cell.angle_alpha   90.00
_cell.angle_beta   90.00
_cell.angle_gamma   90.00
#
_symmetry.space_group_name_H-M   'P 1'
#
loop_
_entity.id
_entity.type
_entity.pdbx_description
1 polymer ?
#
loop_
_entity_poly.entity_id
_entity_poly.type
_entity_poly.pdbx_seq_one_letter_code
_entity_poly.pdbx_strand_id
1 'polypeptide(L)'
;MKRIGLFGALVVCMCMGTGYGETHKVPSQYATIQAGIDASEDGDVVLVAPGVYFQTINFRGKDITVTSTDPDDSRVVGYTVLNADGEGSVVTFAQGETTRAVLTGFTITGGTGTYHPELGGSTTERLYMGAGIYCSNSSPTITRNVIVRNAGLFRIADNEMQVDLCFGGGIGCWQGSPIVTYNTIRNNSAYVGAGMIGYFGEPTVHNNVIFDNSAYLGGGLIVFAGSVYNNTIVRNDCDFGSTLGIGLDTGMGGNLYLVPAAEFGHLRIFNNVISDARSGGDLFWEGDLDYSSVTYNNVWGNSPGNYGYIDPQTHSVLYDGDGDLTGLNGNISENPQFLSTASKNFHLTLESPCINGGDPEFIAPAGQTDMDGEERIYAARIDMGADEYVGYVKPVASAGPDVHVLAVNETVTLDGTGSFFYDSLDIQSYQWTQVAGPNVVLEGVDSAMPWFVAPAEGNYSFRLVVGDSRYSSGPDDVLVYVGPNVLPVADAGEDRVWQAPGQITLDGTGSYDPDPVDYLSYTWTQLAGPSVVLQSPDGATPVFEAQPGETYTFELVVSDGFGDSESSQVTLVTVRATTDLRTLAIEPISNQTPRYADVSGTRIVAVADPGTSNWRIAWTDFATGLTETFSAGGFSAQPKVDGNLVVWAGGPPVGGSLTRMCTGIYLRDLAAEDHITLRPYTDHESYSHPAISGHKVVWVQHAGIDRNVAGQWANMPYDICGADISDPENPVYFTVATNVGRRDPFPYQSPANDYDDVVDISGDLVVWEGNGDIYAANIADLNNIEVFTVCNDPARQRDPAVSGRYVVWTDERNDQGDIYGAEILDPDHVRVFEIAKGRKGQRQPAVDGCMVAYLDGEESGGQIRVACITANHGVMNLGLPATLYGLSPVLEGTSLVWLSSYGPVQGLRLAFGYAIFDGTVQNATTGQRYDYVQHAIASGGAGDEIVLPEGVYRESIHFLGRALTVRSEAPDDPAVVAATVLEGSANIVTFDSEEQSDSILDGMTIRGGNAGILVSASGPTIKRCTIKGNRNGMFVVNQGRPDVVQSRIVANSGAGVEMSIPTGSRTVRHSIPRFVNCIVAGNRGAGMLGGRPLLTNCTVVENAGTGLDTSGASVASSIIYFNDRDGAGVQINDNRAAVTYSDVAGGWSGEGNIDADPLFAAPGQWLGAAWVAGDYHLRSQGGRWDEADGVWILDADTSPCIDAGDPAASILDEPTTVNGASVVNSRIDMGAYGGTPQASVVAGGN
;
A
#
# COMPACT_ATOMS: atom_id res chain seq x y z
N MET A 1 -26.45 13.24 -42.89
CA MET A 1 -26.39 12.88 -44.32
C MET A 1 -25.04 13.33 -44.90
N LYS A 2 -24.28 12.39 -45.49
CA LYS A 2 -23.26 12.48 -46.58
C LYS A 2 -22.08 13.45 -46.44
N ARG A 3 -20.83 12.95 -46.33
CA ARG A 3 -19.91 12.36 -47.37
C ARG A 3 -19.27 13.45 -48.26
N ILE A 4 -17.95 13.69 -48.18
CA ILE A 4 -16.77 12.94 -48.70
C ILE A 4 -16.55 13.07 -50.23
N GLY A 5 -15.31 13.43 -50.60
CA GLY A 5 -14.59 13.10 -51.86
C GLY A 5 -14.13 14.34 -52.66
N LEU A 6 -12.96 14.42 -53.31
CA LEU A 6 -11.99 13.41 -53.78
C LEU A 6 -10.79 14.13 -54.49
N PHE A 7 -9.55 13.61 -54.35
CA PHE A 7 -8.37 13.61 -55.29
C PHE A 7 -7.74 14.97 -55.75
N GLY A 8 -6.44 15.14 -56.03
CA GLY A 8 -5.26 14.27 -56.12
C GLY A 8 -4.20 14.86 -57.11
N ALA A 9 -2.92 14.84 -56.71
CA ALA A 9 -1.66 14.73 -57.50
C ALA A 9 -0.86 15.96 -58.06
N LEU A 10 0.39 16.03 -57.57
CA LEU A 10 1.71 16.20 -58.24
C LEU A 10 2.29 17.60 -58.56
N VAL A 11 3.41 17.97 -57.90
CA VAL A 11 4.69 18.44 -58.50
C VAL A 11 5.85 18.13 -57.53
N VAL A 12 6.92 17.54 -58.06
CA VAL A 12 8.21 17.26 -57.41
C VAL A 12 9.09 18.52 -57.45
N CYS A 13 9.67 18.91 -56.31
CA CYS A 13 10.86 19.75 -56.25
C CYS A 13 11.79 19.23 -55.14
N MET A 14 13.06 19.00 -55.49
CA MET A 14 14.13 18.63 -54.55
C MET A 14 14.30 19.74 -53.51
N CYS A 15 13.91 19.47 -52.28
CA CYS A 15 14.39 20.14 -51.09
C CYS A 15 15.26 19.15 -50.34
N MET A 16 16.47 19.57 -49.96
CA MET A 16 17.35 18.82 -49.07
C MET A 16 16.54 18.43 -47.84
N GLY A 17 16.36 17.12 -47.63
CA GLY A 17 15.59 16.61 -46.52
C GLY A 17 16.27 17.01 -45.21
N THR A 18 15.68 17.94 -44.48
CA THR A 18 15.84 17.98 -43.04
C THR A 18 15.30 16.65 -42.52
N GLY A 19 16.21 15.73 -42.21
CA GLY A 19 15.87 14.42 -41.66
C GLY A 19 15.05 14.62 -40.40
N TYR A 20 13.87 14.02 -40.35
CA TYR A 20 13.16 13.84 -39.09
C TYR A 20 14.03 12.91 -38.23
N GLY A 21 14.40 13.33 -37.03
CA GLY A 21 15.14 12.48 -36.09
C GLY A 21 14.37 11.19 -35.80
N GLU A 22 15.08 10.09 -35.69
CA GLU A 22 14.48 8.80 -35.39
C GLU A 22 14.04 8.74 -33.92
N THR A 23 12.99 7.96 -33.65
CA THR A 23 12.49 7.73 -32.28
C THR A 23 12.93 6.36 -31.78
N HIS A 24 13.78 6.36 -30.75
CA HIS A 24 14.32 5.18 -30.08
C HIS A 24 13.51 4.89 -28.82
N LYS A 25 12.75 3.80 -28.81
CA LYS A 25 11.83 3.50 -27.69
C LYS A 25 12.50 2.68 -26.59
N VAL A 26 12.32 3.08 -25.33
CA VAL A 26 12.83 2.37 -24.15
C VAL A 26 11.63 1.99 -23.27
N PRO A 27 11.50 0.72 -22.83
CA PRO A 27 12.42 -0.39 -23.05
C PRO A 27 12.19 -1.20 -24.35
N SER A 28 11.13 -0.91 -25.11
CA SER A 28 10.64 -1.78 -26.19
C SER A 28 11.59 -1.99 -27.36
N GLN A 29 12.49 -1.04 -27.66
CA GLN A 29 13.52 -1.15 -28.70
C GLN A 29 14.93 -1.24 -28.10
N TYR A 30 15.21 -0.50 -27.02
CA TYR A 30 16.46 -0.56 -26.27
C TYR A 30 16.17 -0.85 -24.81
N ALA A 31 16.84 -1.85 -24.23
CA ALA A 31 16.57 -2.30 -22.87
C ALA A 31 16.88 -1.26 -21.78
N THR A 32 17.76 -0.29 -22.07
CA THR A 32 18.14 0.79 -21.15
C THR A 32 18.09 2.15 -21.85
N ILE A 33 17.94 3.22 -21.07
CA ILE A 33 17.92 4.59 -21.62
C ILE A 33 19.29 4.93 -22.22
N GLN A 34 20.37 4.52 -21.54
CA GLN A 34 21.72 4.72 -22.07
C GLN A 34 21.93 4.00 -23.41
N ALA A 35 21.37 2.80 -23.61
CA ALA A 35 21.48 2.12 -24.89
C ALA A 35 20.72 2.85 -26.01
N GLY A 36 19.56 3.46 -25.70
CA GLY A 36 18.84 4.34 -26.62
C GLY A 36 19.64 5.58 -26.97
N ILE A 37 20.23 6.25 -25.98
CA ILE A 37 21.13 7.40 -26.17
C ILE A 37 22.33 7.02 -27.02
N ASP A 38 22.96 5.87 -26.74
CA ASP A 38 24.15 5.39 -27.46
C ASP A 38 23.87 5.15 -28.95
N ALA A 39 22.67 4.68 -29.28
CA ALA A 39 22.23 4.46 -30.65
C ALA A 39 21.73 5.71 -31.39
N SER A 40 21.43 6.78 -30.65
CA SER A 40 20.87 8.02 -31.22
C SER A 40 21.92 8.89 -31.93
N GLU A 41 21.51 9.64 -32.94
CA GLU A 41 22.25 10.76 -33.54
C GLU A 41 21.58 12.11 -33.19
N ASP A 42 22.27 13.23 -33.41
CA ASP A 42 21.72 14.56 -33.09
C ASP A 42 20.36 14.80 -33.74
N GLY A 43 19.39 15.24 -32.95
CA GLY A 43 18.01 15.46 -33.36
C GLY A 43 17.07 14.27 -33.13
N ASP A 44 17.57 13.10 -32.76
CA ASP A 44 16.77 11.93 -32.40
C ASP A 44 16.02 12.10 -31.07
N VAL A 45 15.02 11.25 -30.86
CA VAL A 45 14.21 11.19 -29.65
C VAL A 45 14.37 9.83 -28.97
N VAL A 46 14.79 9.81 -27.71
CA VAL A 46 14.72 8.62 -26.85
C VAL A 46 13.42 8.70 -26.04
N LEU A 47 12.42 7.92 -26.44
CA LEU A 47 11.08 7.90 -25.85
C LEU A 47 10.99 6.80 -24.79
N VAL A 48 10.78 7.18 -23.53
CA VAL A 48 10.86 6.29 -22.37
C VAL A 48 9.48 6.05 -21.76
N ALA A 49 9.05 4.79 -21.67
CA ALA A 49 7.77 4.42 -21.06
C ALA A 49 7.80 4.51 -19.51
N PRO A 50 6.65 4.69 -18.83
CA PRO A 50 6.59 4.67 -17.36
C PRO A 50 7.21 3.40 -16.75
N GLY A 51 7.97 3.58 -15.68
CA GLY A 51 8.75 2.54 -15.01
C GLY A 51 9.86 3.15 -14.15
N VAL A 52 10.46 2.35 -13.27
CA VAL A 52 11.64 2.75 -12.49
C VAL A 52 12.90 2.20 -13.16
N TYR A 53 13.77 3.10 -13.59
CA TYR A 53 15.02 2.81 -14.28
C TYR A 53 16.21 3.06 -13.34
N PHE A 54 16.77 1.97 -12.79
CA PHE A 54 17.96 2.00 -11.95
C PHE A 54 19.24 2.10 -12.79
N GLN A 55 19.68 3.33 -13.07
CA GLN A 55 20.85 3.62 -13.89
C GLN A 55 21.27 5.09 -13.78
N THR A 56 22.53 5.37 -14.14
CA THR A 56 22.99 6.71 -14.49
C THR A 56 23.08 6.84 -16.02
N ILE A 57 22.71 8.01 -16.55
CA ILE A 57 22.76 8.27 -17.99
C ILE A 57 23.64 9.46 -18.34
N ASN A 58 24.25 9.41 -19.53
CA ASN A 58 25.12 10.43 -20.08
C ASN A 58 24.75 10.68 -21.55
N PHE A 59 24.50 11.94 -21.90
CA PHE A 59 24.10 12.35 -23.25
C PHE A 59 25.24 12.28 -24.28
N ARG A 60 26.49 12.14 -23.83
CA ARG A 60 27.70 11.94 -24.65
C ARG A 60 27.90 12.98 -25.75
N GLY A 61 27.54 14.23 -25.47
CA GLY A 61 27.71 15.35 -26.40
C GLY A 61 26.64 15.41 -27.50
N LYS A 62 25.55 14.65 -27.37
CA LYS A 62 24.50 14.56 -28.38
C LYS A 62 23.34 15.52 -28.11
N ASP A 63 22.89 16.21 -29.14
CA ASP A 63 21.74 17.12 -29.13
C ASP A 63 20.43 16.36 -29.42
N ILE A 64 20.05 15.47 -28.49
CA ILE A 64 18.87 14.59 -28.58
C ILE A 64 17.81 14.96 -27.54
N THR A 65 16.56 14.55 -27.78
CA THR A 65 15.49 14.65 -26.79
C THR A 65 15.32 13.32 -26.07
N VAL A 66 15.63 13.26 -24.78
CA VAL A 66 15.24 12.13 -23.91
C VAL A 66 13.97 12.55 -23.19
N THR A 67 12.87 11.83 -23.44
CA THR A 67 11.54 12.22 -22.97
C THR A 67 10.73 11.04 -22.47
N SER A 68 9.90 11.23 -21.45
CA SER A 68 8.84 10.26 -21.13
C SER A 68 7.77 10.21 -22.22
N THR A 69 6.85 9.26 -22.15
CA THR A 69 5.79 9.13 -23.16
C THR A 69 4.82 10.31 -23.20
N ASP A 70 4.68 11.02 -22.08
CA ASP A 70 3.84 12.20 -21.94
C ASP A 70 4.43 13.09 -20.83
N PRO A 71 5.28 14.07 -21.17
CA PRO A 71 5.91 14.94 -20.18
C PRO A 71 4.93 15.95 -19.55
N ASP A 72 3.71 16.12 -20.08
CA ASP A 72 2.70 17.03 -19.54
C ASP A 72 1.77 16.33 -18.51
N ASP A 73 1.64 14.99 -18.53
CA ASP A 73 0.88 14.24 -17.52
C ASP A 73 1.75 13.99 -16.26
N SER A 74 1.42 14.69 -15.16
CA SER A 74 2.16 14.59 -13.88
C SER A 74 2.22 13.15 -13.32
N ARG A 75 1.28 12.27 -13.67
CA ARG A 75 1.33 10.83 -13.32
C ARG A 75 2.36 10.10 -14.17
N VAL A 76 2.47 10.41 -15.46
CA VAL A 76 3.50 9.84 -16.35
C VAL A 76 4.88 10.30 -15.91
N VAL A 77 5.05 11.58 -15.58
CA VAL A 77 6.31 12.11 -15.00
C VAL A 77 6.63 11.44 -13.65
N GLY A 78 5.62 11.27 -12.78
CA GLY A 78 5.74 10.60 -11.48
C GLY A 78 6.08 9.11 -11.58
N TYR A 79 5.65 8.43 -12.64
CA TYR A 79 5.89 7.01 -12.88
C TYR A 79 7.10 6.73 -13.79
N THR A 80 7.65 7.72 -14.49
CA THR A 80 8.87 7.56 -15.30
C THR A 80 10.08 7.99 -14.47
N VAL A 81 10.55 7.09 -13.61
CA VAL A 81 11.57 7.38 -12.58
C VAL A 81 12.96 6.96 -13.08
N LEU A 82 13.92 7.88 -13.14
CA LEU A 82 15.34 7.56 -13.21
C LEU A 82 15.91 7.60 -11.79
N ASN A 83 16.42 6.47 -11.33
CA ASN A 83 17.02 6.34 -10.00
C ASN A 83 18.48 5.89 -10.13
N ALA A 84 19.41 6.61 -9.52
CA ALA A 84 20.81 6.23 -9.51
C ALA A 84 21.18 5.16 -8.46
N ASP A 85 20.29 4.82 -7.53
CA ASP A 85 20.54 3.86 -6.43
C ASP A 85 21.79 4.20 -5.58
N GLY A 86 22.07 5.49 -5.40
CA GLY A 86 23.25 5.97 -4.69
C GLY A 86 24.51 6.12 -5.55
N GLU A 87 24.47 5.76 -6.83
CA GLU A 87 25.62 5.79 -7.73
C GLU A 87 25.72 7.10 -8.52
N GLY A 88 26.58 8.03 -8.11
CA GLY A 88 26.94 9.20 -8.93
C GLY A 88 25.78 10.16 -9.27
N SER A 89 25.92 10.94 -10.36
CA SER A 89 24.83 11.77 -10.89
C SER A 89 23.84 10.95 -11.70
N VAL A 90 22.53 11.15 -11.50
CA VAL A 90 21.50 10.42 -12.26
C VAL A 90 21.59 10.72 -13.77
N VAL A 91 21.77 12.00 -14.12
CA VAL A 91 21.94 12.45 -15.51
C VAL A 91 23.17 13.33 -15.66
N THR A 92 23.96 13.11 -16.71
CA THR A 92 25.16 13.89 -17.01
C THR A 92 25.16 14.45 -18.44
N PHE A 93 25.45 15.76 -18.54
CA PHE A 93 25.80 16.48 -19.77
C PHE A 93 27.21 17.04 -19.59
N ALA A 94 28.18 16.61 -20.39
CA ALA A 94 29.58 16.92 -20.09
C ALA A 94 30.49 17.07 -21.32
N GLN A 95 29.92 17.08 -22.53
CA GLN A 95 30.70 17.02 -23.77
C GLN A 95 30.24 18.06 -24.81
N GLY A 96 29.65 19.17 -24.35
CA GLY A 96 29.29 20.31 -25.20
C GLY A 96 27.86 20.27 -25.73
N GLU A 97 26.97 19.52 -25.09
CA GLU A 97 25.53 19.49 -25.41
C GLU A 97 24.94 20.92 -25.40
N THR A 98 24.13 21.25 -26.42
CA THR A 98 23.50 22.57 -26.56
C THR A 98 22.07 22.56 -26.02
N THR A 99 21.33 23.67 -26.17
CA THR A 99 19.92 23.75 -25.74
C THR A 99 19.00 22.80 -26.51
N ARG A 100 19.49 22.17 -27.58
CA ARG A 100 18.80 21.10 -28.32
C ARG A 100 18.89 19.74 -27.65
N ALA A 101 19.80 19.54 -26.70
CA ALA A 101 19.76 18.38 -25.81
C ALA A 101 18.66 18.63 -24.76
N VAL A 102 17.57 17.87 -24.85
CA VAL A 102 16.37 18.07 -24.02
C VAL A 102 16.17 16.86 -23.11
N LEU A 103 16.02 17.11 -21.82
CA LEU A 103 15.58 16.11 -20.85
C LEU A 103 14.21 16.51 -20.31
N THR A 104 13.19 15.67 -20.52
CA THR A 104 11.83 16.04 -20.12
C THR A 104 10.91 14.91 -19.71
N GLY A 105 10.09 15.13 -18.68
CA GLY A 105 9.06 14.20 -18.25
C GLY A 105 9.50 13.12 -17.27
N PHE A 106 10.58 13.33 -16.50
CA PHE A 106 11.12 12.32 -15.58
C PHE A 106 11.03 12.70 -14.11
N THR A 107 10.84 11.70 -13.25
CA THR A 107 11.22 11.81 -11.83
C THR A 107 12.67 11.39 -11.67
N ILE A 108 13.56 12.27 -11.20
CA ILE A 108 15.02 12.06 -11.12
C ILE A 108 15.43 12.00 -9.66
N THR A 109 15.91 10.84 -9.19
CA THR A 109 16.13 10.57 -7.76
C THR A 109 17.34 9.68 -7.45
N GLY A 110 17.71 9.62 -6.16
CA GLY A 110 18.70 8.68 -5.64
C GLY A 110 20.15 8.94 -6.05
N GLY A 111 20.46 10.07 -6.68
CA GLY A 111 21.83 10.44 -7.04
C GLY A 111 22.62 11.03 -5.88
N THR A 112 23.94 10.89 -5.96
CA THR A 112 24.92 11.32 -4.94
C THR A 112 26.00 12.27 -5.47
N GLY A 113 26.06 12.47 -6.79
CA GLY A 113 26.91 13.45 -7.47
C GLY A 113 28.15 12.84 -8.11
N THR A 114 28.67 13.50 -9.15
CA THR A 114 29.82 13.02 -9.93
C THR A 114 31.09 13.78 -9.56
N TYR A 115 32.18 13.06 -9.33
CA TYR A 115 33.47 13.65 -8.95
C TYR A 115 34.04 14.58 -10.04
N HIS A 116 34.40 15.80 -9.64
CA HIS A 116 34.98 16.83 -10.50
C HIS A 116 36.45 17.11 -10.10
N PRO A 117 37.44 16.51 -10.78
CA PRO A 117 38.84 16.58 -10.37
C PRO A 117 39.45 17.97 -10.47
N GLU A 118 38.94 18.83 -11.37
CA GLU A 118 39.52 20.16 -11.61
C GLU A 118 39.11 21.22 -10.56
N LEU A 119 38.14 20.89 -9.70
CA LEU A 119 37.63 21.79 -8.67
C LEU A 119 38.33 21.58 -7.32
N GLY A 120 38.84 20.38 -7.04
CA GLY A 120 39.49 20.06 -5.77
C GLY A 120 40.85 20.76 -5.62
N GLY A 121 40.94 21.74 -4.72
CA GLY A 121 42.18 22.49 -4.45
C GLY A 121 43.27 21.68 -3.73
N SER A 122 42.97 20.46 -3.28
CA SER A 122 43.90 19.60 -2.52
C SER A 122 43.64 18.11 -2.78
N THR A 123 44.63 17.24 -2.53
CA THR A 123 44.44 15.76 -2.61
C THR A 123 43.54 15.19 -1.50
N THR A 124 43.15 16.03 -0.54
CA THR A 124 42.36 15.70 0.64
C THR A 124 40.90 16.15 0.51
N GLU A 125 40.55 17.00 -0.47
CA GLU A 125 39.17 17.45 -0.71
C GLU A 125 38.70 16.99 -2.10
N ARG A 126 37.63 16.20 -2.14
CA ARG A 126 37.00 15.76 -3.38
C ARG A 126 35.68 16.47 -3.57
N LEU A 127 35.57 17.19 -4.67
CA LEU A 127 34.34 17.90 -5.03
C LEU A 127 33.52 17.08 -6.00
N TYR A 128 32.24 16.98 -5.70
CA TYR A 128 31.23 16.31 -6.51
C TYR A 128 30.23 17.35 -7.02
N MET A 129 29.70 17.17 -8.22
CA MET A 129 28.73 18.09 -8.83
C MET A 129 27.45 17.34 -9.19
N GLY A 130 26.31 18.00 -9.00
CA GLY A 130 25.01 17.63 -9.58
C GLY A 130 24.52 16.24 -9.17
N ALA A 131 24.00 16.07 -7.95
CA ALA A 131 23.55 14.75 -7.49
C ALA A 131 22.40 14.19 -8.34
N GLY A 132 21.37 14.99 -8.63
CA GLY A 132 20.37 14.64 -9.65
C GLY A 132 20.95 14.77 -11.07
N ILE A 133 21.26 16.00 -11.49
CA ILE A 133 21.73 16.32 -12.84
C ILE A 133 23.04 17.10 -12.76
N TYR A 134 24.04 16.66 -13.51
CA TYR A 134 25.32 17.33 -13.65
C TYR A 134 25.50 17.86 -15.07
N CYS A 135 25.68 19.18 -15.20
CA CYS A 135 26.03 19.87 -16.44
C CYS A 135 27.46 20.41 -16.37
N SER A 136 28.31 20.08 -17.35
CA SER A 136 29.70 20.52 -17.44
C SER A 136 29.99 21.01 -18.85
N ASN A 137 30.38 22.27 -19.00
CA ASN A 137 30.64 22.89 -20.31
C ASN A 137 29.51 22.66 -21.33
N SER A 138 28.27 22.57 -20.85
CA SER A 138 27.10 22.13 -21.62
C SER A 138 25.88 22.93 -21.19
N SER A 139 24.97 23.20 -22.13
CA SER A 139 23.82 24.10 -21.95
C SER A 139 22.50 23.43 -22.36
N PRO A 140 22.12 22.27 -21.76
CA PRO A 140 20.90 21.54 -22.12
C PRO A 140 19.61 22.29 -21.73
N THR A 141 18.49 21.84 -22.30
CA THR A 141 17.15 22.20 -21.83
C THR A 141 16.63 21.10 -20.90
N ILE A 142 16.37 21.45 -19.64
CA ILE A 142 15.84 20.55 -18.61
C ILE A 142 14.43 21.04 -18.29
N THR A 143 13.41 20.25 -18.64
CA THR A 143 12.02 20.71 -18.51
C THR A 143 11.00 19.66 -18.14
N ARG A 144 9.96 19.99 -17.37
CA ARG A 144 8.89 19.05 -16.97
C ARG A 144 9.39 17.81 -16.23
N ASN A 145 10.38 17.98 -15.36
CA ASN A 145 10.91 16.90 -14.52
C ASN A 145 10.57 17.15 -13.05
N VAL A 146 10.44 16.06 -12.29
CA VAL A 146 10.42 16.08 -10.82
C VAL A 146 11.79 15.66 -10.32
N ILE A 147 12.64 16.61 -9.96
CA ILE A 147 14.00 16.35 -9.45
C ILE A 147 13.93 16.28 -7.93
N VAL A 148 14.01 15.07 -7.38
CA VAL A 148 13.61 14.82 -5.99
C VAL A 148 14.49 13.84 -5.25
N ARG A 149 14.77 14.10 -3.96
CA ARG A 149 15.51 13.18 -3.06
C ARG A 149 16.88 12.76 -3.61
N ASN A 150 17.59 13.67 -4.26
CA ASN A 150 19.00 13.48 -4.57
C ASN A 150 19.82 14.01 -3.39
N ALA A 151 20.75 13.19 -2.90
CA ALA A 151 21.51 13.45 -1.69
C ALA A 151 23.00 13.53 -2.02
N GLY A 152 23.46 14.74 -2.33
CA GLY A 152 24.85 15.01 -2.64
C GLY A 152 25.78 14.52 -1.53
N LEU A 153 26.89 13.87 -1.91
CA LEU A 153 27.86 13.36 -0.96
C LEU A 153 28.36 14.45 0.00
N PHE A 154 28.31 14.12 1.29
CA PHE A 154 28.99 14.83 2.35
C PHE A 154 29.60 13.82 3.31
N ARG A 155 30.93 13.68 3.30
CA ARG A 155 31.66 12.73 4.15
C ARG A 155 32.93 13.36 4.71
N ILE A 156 33.15 13.18 6.01
CA ILE A 156 34.39 13.51 6.72
C ILE A 156 34.92 12.20 7.30
N ALA A 157 36.05 11.70 6.81
CA ALA A 157 36.60 10.41 7.27
C ALA A 157 37.26 10.51 8.66
N ASP A 158 37.15 9.45 9.48
CA ASP A 158 37.61 9.35 10.89
C ASP A 158 39.09 9.70 11.15
N ASN A 159 39.92 9.79 10.12
CA ASN A 159 41.35 10.12 10.21
C ASN A 159 41.72 11.48 9.55
N GLU A 160 40.74 12.35 9.29
CA GLU A 160 40.91 13.73 8.76
C GLU A 160 41.65 13.88 7.40
N MET A 161 41.94 12.79 6.68
CA MET A 161 42.68 12.87 5.41
C MET A 161 41.81 12.97 4.14
N GLN A 162 40.47 12.89 4.25
CA GLN A 162 39.59 13.01 3.08
C GLN A 162 38.22 13.62 3.44
N VAL A 163 37.83 14.67 2.70
CA VAL A 163 36.52 15.33 2.76
C VAL A 163 35.87 15.29 1.38
N ASP A 164 34.67 14.72 1.29
CA ASP A 164 33.86 14.69 0.07
C ASP A 164 32.73 15.72 0.20
N LEU A 165 32.61 16.68 -0.73
CA LEU A 165 31.57 17.73 -0.71
C LEU A 165 30.87 17.83 -2.07
N CYS A 166 29.53 17.88 -2.06
CA CYS A 166 28.73 17.95 -3.28
C CYS A 166 28.06 19.33 -3.48
N PHE A 167 28.14 19.83 -4.72
CA PHE A 167 27.58 21.10 -5.17
C PHE A 167 26.45 20.80 -6.17
N GLY A 168 25.23 21.30 -5.91
CA GLY A 168 24.07 21.02 -6.74
C GLY A 168 23.39 19.71 -6.35
N GLY A 169 22.48 19.72 -5.39
CA GLY A 169 21.74 18.51 -4.98
C GLY A 169 20.79 18.04 -6.06
N GLY A 170 19.91 18.92 -6.54
CA GLY A 170 19.08 18.67 -7.71
C GLY A 170 19.88 18.82 -8.99
N ILE A 171 20.43 20.02 -9.24
CA ILE A 171 21.18 20.34 -10.47
C ILE A 171 22.50 21.05 -10.12
N GLY A 172 23.62 20.52 -10.61
CA GLY A 172 24.93 21.17 -10.53
C GLY A 172 25.43 21.53 -11.92
N CYS A 173 25.63 22.82 -12.19
CA CYS A 173 26.13 23.29 -13.48
C CYS A 173 27.49 23.98 -13.33
N TRP A 174 28.47 23.51 -14.11
CA TRP A 174 29.81 24.05 -14.22
C TRP A 174 30.06 24.53 -15.65
N GLN A 175 30.35 25.81 -15.83
CA GLN A 175 30.68 26.40 -17.13
C GLN A 175 29.64 26.16 -18.23
N GLY A 176 28.37 26.08 -17.86
CA GLY A 176 27.24 25.84 -18.75
C GLY A 176 26.11 26.84 -18.52
N SER A 177 25.28 27.05 -19.53
CA SER A 177 24.13 27.98 -19.48
C SER A 177 22.82 27.23 -19.80
N PRO A 178 22.43 26.24 -18.99
CA PRO A 178 21.22 25.44 -19.23
C PRO A 178 19.95 26.29 -19.13
N ILE A 179 18.91 25.84 -19.83
CA ILE A 179 17.54 26.32 -19.65
C ILE A 179 16.84 25.33 -18.71
N VAL A 180 16.43 25.79 -17.53
CA VAL A 180 15.73 24.98 -16.53
C VAL A 180 14.32 25.54 -16.39
N THR A 181 13.31 24.81 -16.86
CA THR A 181 11.93 25.34 -16.89
C THR A 181 10.82 24.30 -16.74
N TYR A 182 9.71 24.63 -16.08
CA TYR A 182 8.61 23.69 -15.79
C TYR A 182 9.02 22.48 -14.96
N ASN A 183 10.05 22.59 -14.12
CA ASN A 183 10.44 21.48 -13.23
C ASN A 183 9.92 21.69 -11.81
N THR A 184 9.65 20.57 -11.13
CA THR A 184 9.51 20.55 -9.68
C THR A 184 10.82 20.06 -9.05
N ILE A 185 11.56 20.93 -8.36
CA ILE A 185 12.85 20.59 -7.73
C ILE A 185 12.67 20.59 -6.22
N ARG A 186 12.68 19.42 -5.58
CA ARG A 186 12.30 19.32 -4.16
C ARG A 186 13.00 18.25 -3.35
N ASN A 187 13.11 18.44 -2.04
CA ASN A 187 13.71 17.46 -1.12
C ASN A 187 15.11 16.99 -1.54
N ASN A 188 15.89 17.81 -2.25
CA ASN A 188 17.28 17.49 -2.55
C ASN A 188 18.17 18.06 -1.45
N SER A 189 19.34 17.46 -1.25
CA SER A 189 20.33 17.94 -0.29
C SER A 189 21.74 17.96 -0.87
N ALA A 190 22.54 18.95 -0.47
CA ALA A 190 23.93 19.08 -0.90
C ALA A 190 24.74 19.89 0.13
N TYR A 191 26.05 19.98 -0.08
CA TYR A 191 26.86 20.93 0.67
C TYR A 191 26.55 22.37 0.21
N VAL A 192 26.47 22.61 -1.10
CA VAL A 192 26.14 23.93 -1.66
C VAL A 192 25.07 23.80 -2.75
N GLY A 193 24.05 24.65 -2.75
CA GLY A 193 23.05 24.71 -3.83
C GLY A 193 22.18 23.46 -3.90
N ALA A 194 21.34 23.19 -2.89
CA ALA A 194 20.65 21.91 -2.83
C ALA A 194 19.57 21.74 -3.91
N GLY A 195 18.82 22.77 -4.28
CA GLY A 195 17.98 22.73 -5.48
C GLY A 195 18.82 22.83 -6.75
N MET A 196 19.56 23.93 -6.91
CA MET A 196 20.44 24.16 -8.06
C MET A 196 21.64 25.06 -7.73
N ILE A 197 22.77 24.82 -8.40
CA ILE A 197 23.87 25.79 -8.52
C ILE A 197 24.30 25.98 -9.97
N GLY A 198 24.47 27.23 -10.38
CA GLY A 198 25.04 27.61 -11.68
C GLY A 198 26.35 28.36 -11.53
N TYR A 199 27.47 27.70 -11.83
CA TYR A 199 28.82 28.23 -11.60
C TYR A 199 29.53 28.51 -12.93
N PHE A 200 30.09 29.72 -13.11
CA PHE A 200 30.78 30.18 -14.33
C PHE A 200 29.99 30.04 -15.65
N GLY A 201 28.68 30.30 -15.63
CA GLY A 201 27.80 30.36 -16.81
C GLY A 201 26.56 31.21 -16.54
N GLU A 202 25.70 31.40 -17.54
CA GLU A 202 24.50 32.24 -17.46
C GLU A 202 23.21 31.39 -17.62
N PRO A 203 22.87 30.51 -16.66
CA PRO A 203 21.64 29.72 -16.73
C PRO A 203 20.39 30.60 -16.80
N THR A 204 19.36 30.09 -17.49
CA THR A 204 18.02 30.67 -17.48
C THR A 204 17.09 29.72 -16.71
N VAL A 205 16.60 30.16 -15.55
CA VAL A 205 15.75 29.37 -14.66
C VAL A 205 14.38 30.03 -14.55
N HIS A 206 13.35 29.42 -15.14
CA HIS A 206 12.02 30.03 -15.12
C HIS A 206 10.85 29.05 -15.14
N ASN A 207 9.69 29.45 -14.62
CA ASN A 207 8.50 28.60 -14.54
C ASN A 207 8.75 27.29 -13.76
N ASN A 208 9.59 27.30 -12.71
CA ASN A 208 9.82 26.12 -11.87
C ASN A 208 9.20 26.30 -10.48
N VAL A 209 8.89 25.17 -9.84
CA VAL A 209 8.48 25.12 -8.43
C VAL A 209 9.60 24.45 -7.63
N ILE A 210 10.30 25.21 -6.78
CA ILE A 210 11.54 24.79 -6.13
C ILE A 210 11.37 24.87 -4.61
N PHE A 211 11.28 23.72 -3.93
CA PHE A 211 10.90 23.75 -2.52
C PHE A 211 11.43 22.60 -1.66
N ASP A 212 11.50 22.80 -0.34
CA ASP A 212 11.99 21.82 0.63
C ASP A 212 13.40 21.24 0.30
N ASN A 213 14.28 21.97 -0.37
CA ASN A 213 15.68 21.57 -0.56
C ASN A 213 16.55 22.12 0.58
N SER A 214 17.55 21.35 1.01
CA SER A 214 18.37 21.66 2.19
C SER A 214 19.87 21.60 1.89
N ALA A 215 20.59 22.71 2.08
CA ALA A 215 22.03 22.79 1.86
C ALA A 215 22.79 23.23 3.13
N TYR A 216 24.12 23.25 3.07
CA TYR A 216 24.89 24.06 4.02
C TYR A 216 24.97 25.52 3.56
N LEU A 217 24.94 25.80 2.25
CA LEU A 217 24.86 27.14 1.69
C LEU A 217 23.94 27.11 0.46
N GLY A 218 22.95 28.00 0.36
CA GLY A 218 22.04 28.05 -0.78
C GLY A 218 21.08 26.85 -0.85
N GLY A 219 20.04 26.82 -0.02
CA GLY A 219 19.08 25.70 0.01
C GLY A 219 18.37 25.50 -1.33
N GLY A 220 17.76 26.55 -1.86
CA GLY A 220 17.06 26.54 -3.13
C GLY A 220 18.03 26.69 -4.31
N LEU A 221 18.38 27.92 -4.67
CA LEU A 221 19.26 28.19 -5.81
C LEU A 221 20.45 29.06 -5.43
N ILE A 222 21.60 28.77 -6.03
CA ILE A 222 22.76 29.68 -6.09
C ILE A 222 23.05 30.05 -7.55
N VAL A 223 23.10 31.35 -7.84
CA VAL A 223 23.37 31.86 -9.19
C VAL A 223 24.40 32.99 -9.17
N PHE A 224 25.43 32.86 -10.00
CA PHE A 224 26.52 33.84 -10.14
C PHE A 224 26.27 34.82 -11.30
N ALA A 225 25.59 34.38 -12.35
CA ALA A 225 25.11 35.19 -13.48
C ALA A 225 23.94 34.48 -14.17
N GLY A 226 23.13 35.19 -14.97
CA GLY A 226 21.99 34.62 -15.67
C GLY A 226 20.64 35.20 -15.26
N SER A 227 19.55 34.50 -15.56
CA SER A 227 18.19 35.02 -15.34
C SER A 227 17.32 34.03 -14.56
N VAL A 228 16.68 34.49 -13.48
CA VAL A 228 15.75 33.71 -12.64
C VAL A 228 14.42 34.44 -12.62
N TYR A 229 13.39 33.90 -13.27
CA TYR A 229 12.10 34.58 -13.35
C TYR A 229 10.90 33.66 -13.39
N ASN A 230 9.72 34.14 -12.97
CA ASN A 230 8.48 33.35 -12.97
C ASN A 230 8.63 32.01 -12.21
N ASN A 231 9.45 31.93 -11.16
CA ASN A 231 9.55 30.72 -10.35
C ASN A 231 8.79 30.88 -9.03
N THR A 232 8.33 29.78 -8.48
CA THR A 232 7.85 29.68 -7.11
C THR A 232 8.88 28.94 -6.27
N ILE A 233 9.66 29.66 -5.46
CA ILE A 233 10.80 29.15 -4.67
C ILE A 233 10.45 29.24 -3.19
N VAL A 234 10.14 28.11 -2.54
CA VAL A 234 9.46 28.13 -1.24
C VAL A 234 10.06 27.12 -0.26
N ARG A 235 10.22 27.46 1.02
CA ARG A 235 10.63 26.51 2.10
C ARG A 235 11.95 25.76 1.89
N ASN A 236 12.91 26.35 1.20
CA ASN A 236 14.25 25.79 1.18
C ASN A 236 15.05 26.28 2.40
N ASP A 237 16.13 25.58 2.77
CA ASP A 237 16.86 25.82 4.02
C ASP A 237 18.37 25.58 3.92
N CYS A 238 19.10 26.14 4.89
CA CYS A 238 20.55 26.04 5.02
C CYS A 238 20.97 25.28 6.30
N ASP A 239 20.18 24.29 6.75
CA ASP A 239 20.37 23.59 8.02
C ASP A 239 21.12 22.26 7.92
N PHE A 240 21.60 21.88 6.72
CA PHE A 240 22.21 20.56 6.48
C PHE A 240 23.41 20.26 7.41
N GLY A 241 24.23 21.26 7.73
CA GLY A 241 25.38 21.12 8.64
C GLY A 241 25.00 20.89 10.12
N SER A 242 23.82 21.37 10.55
CA SER A 242 23.32 21.15 11.92
C SER A 242 22.84 19.71 12.14
N THR A 243 22.25 19.11 11.11
CA THR A 243 21.75 17.72 11.07
C THR A 243 22.87 16.68 11.23
N LEU A 244 24.11 17.07 10.91
CA LEU A 244 25.30 16.22 11.01
C LEU A 244 26.11 16.43 12.31
N GLY A 245 25.68 17.33 13.19
CA GLY A 245 26.30 17.56 14.50
C GLY A 245 27.70 18.19 14.44
N ILE A 246 28.08 18.81 13.32
CA ILE A 246 29.45 19.33 13.08
C ILE A 246 29.69 20.78 13.56
N GLY A 247 28.72 21.42 14.23
CA GLY A 247 28.93 22.68 14.95
C GLY A 247 29.46 23.85 14.09
N LEU A 248 29.09 23.90 12.81
CA LEU A 248 29.38 25.03 11.92
C LEU A 248 28.22 26.05 11.98
N ASP A 249 28.53 27.34 11.86
CA ASP A 249 27.51 28.42 11.87
C ASP A 249 26.46 28.19 10.76
N THR A 250 25.19 28.54 11.02
CA THR A 250 24.07 28.38 10.07
C THR A 250 24.37 29.06 8.74
N GLY A 251 24.14 28.36 7.64
CA GLY A 251 24.39 28.88 6.29
C GLY A 251 23.47 30.00 5.83
N MET A 252 23.76 30.56 4.66
CA MET A 252 23.07 31.72 4.06
C MET A 252 22.30 31.34 2.80
N GLY A 253 21.25 32.11 2.49
CA GLY A 253 20.38 31.98 1.32
C GLY A 253 19.57 30.69 1.32
N GLY A 254 18.56 30.62 2.17
CA GLY A 254 17.64 29.48 2.23
C GLY A 254 16.97 29.23 0.88
N ASN A 255 16.31 30.25 0.30
CA ASN A 255 15.61 30.11 -0.98
C ASN A 255 16.46 30.50 -2.19
N LEU A 256 17.01 31.72 -2.23
CA LEU A 256 17.79 32.21 -3.36
C LEU A 256 19.02 32.97 -2.88
N TYR A 257 20.19 32.56 -3.35
CA TYR A 257 21.48 33.17 -3.04
C TYR A 257 22.16 33.68 -4.32
N LEU A 258 22.53 34.95 -4.33
CA LEU A 258 23.09 35.65 -5.48
C LEU A 258 24.55 36.05 -5.21
N VAL A 259 25.39 35.88 -6.23
CA VAL A 259 26.80 36.31 -6.15
C VAL A 259 27.08 37.31 -7.28
N PRO A 260 26.57 38.56 -7.18
CA PRO A 260 26.77 39.56 -8.20
C PRO A 260 28.26 39.96 -8.29
N ALA A 261 28.88 39.67 -9.42
CA ALA A 261 30.20 40.22 -9.74
C ALA A 261 30.34 40.49 -11.23
N ALA A 262 30.98 41.62 -11.57
CA ALA A 262 31.20 42.03 -12.96
C ALA A 262 32.01 40.99 -13.77
N GLU A 263 32.75 40.11 -13.10
CA GLU A 263 33.52 39.02 -13.71
C GLU A 263 32.68 37.78 -14.08
N PHE A 264 31.49 37.59 -13.49
CA PHE A 264 30.63 36.45 -13.77
C PHE A 264 29.54 36.76 -14.80
N GLY A 265 29.07 38.02 -14.89
CA GLY A 265 28.00 38.44 -15.80
C GLY A 265 26.88 39.20 -15.07
N HIS A 266 25.74 39.39 -15.74
CA HIS A 266 24.58 40.11 -15.17
C HIS A 266 23.56 39.14 -14.57
N LEU A 267 23.03 39.46 -13.39
CA LEU A 267 21.87 38.76 -12.80
C LEU A 267 20.58 39.52 -13.10
N ARG A 268 19.53 38.79 -13.52
CA ARG A 268 18.17 39.32 -13.71
C ARG A 268 17.17 38.46 -12.95
N ILE A 269 16.64 38.99 -11.85
CA ILE A 269 15.77 38.29 -10.91
C ILE A 269 14.42 39.01 -10.89
N PHE A 270 13.38 38.44 -11.50
CA PHE A 270 12.09 39.11 -11.59
C PHE A 270 10.89 38.18 -11.64
N ASN A 271 9.70 38.65 -11.24
CA ASN A 271 8.44 37.89 -11.31
C ASN A 271 8.45 36.57 -10.54
N ASN A 272 9.34 36.40 -9.55
CA ASN A 272 9.35 35.20 -8.73
C ASN A 272 8.48 35.40 -7.48
N VAL A 273 7.92 34.30 -6.98
CA VAL A 273 7.47 34.21 -5.59
C VAL A 273 8.53 33.45 -4.81
N ILE A 274 9.12 34.11 -3.82
CA ILE A 274 10.18 33.59 -2.97
C ILE A 274 9.68 33.68 -1.54
N SER A 275 9.38 32.55 -0.90
CA SER A 275 8.77 32.64 0.43
C SER A 275 9.14 31.51 1.38
N ASP A 276 8.97 31.80 2.67
CA ASP A 276 9.02 30.82 3.75
C ASP A 276 10.31 30.00 3.83
N ALA A 277 11.48 30.54 3.47
CA ALA A 277 12.73 29.84 3.76
C ALA A 277 12.79 29.46 5.25
N ARG A 278 13.33 28.28 5.57
CA ARG A 278 13.34 27.81 6.97
C ARG A 278 14.54 28.34 7.75
N SER A 279 15.63 28.64 7.04
CA SER A 279 16.82 29.28 7.59
C SER A 279 17.66 29.95 6.50
N GLY A 280 18.49 30.93 6.88
CA GLY A 280 19.52 31.53 6.02
C GLY A 280 19.11 32.77 5.21
N GLY A 281 17.86 33.23 5.24
CA GLY A 281 17.41 34.35 4.38
C GLY A 281 16.58 33.87 3.17
N ASP A 282 15.56 34.62 2.73
CA ASP A 282 14.81 34.28 1.51
C ASP A 282 15.65 34.63 0.28
N LEU A 283 15.88 35.92 0.05
CA LEU A 283 16.78 36.43 -0.98
C LEU A 283 18.06 36.96 -0.34
N PHE A 284 19.18 36.30 -0.60
CA PHE A 284 20.48 36.66 -0.07
C PHE A 284 21.46 37.06 -1.18
N TRP A 285 22.35 38.04 -0.96
CA TRP A 285 23.43 38.32 -1.91
C TRP A 285 24.75 38.79 -1.28
N GLU A 286 25.83 38.61 -2.03
CA GLU A 286 27.17 39.09 -1.66
C GLU A 286 27.66 40.22 -2.57
N GLY A 287 27.97 41.38 -2.01
CA GLY A 287 28.47 42.53 -2.78
C GLY A 287 27.37 43.47 -3.27
N ASP A 288 27.66 44.23 -4.33
CA ASP A 288 26.76 45.28 -4.83
C ASP A 288 25.87 44.77 -5.97
N LEU A 289 24.59 45.14 -5.94
CA LEU A 289 23.63 44.84 -7.00
C LEU A 289 23.72 45.81 -8.18
N ASP A 290 24.63 46.78 -8.19
CA ASP A 290 24.85 47.78 -9.26
C ASP A 290 24.90 47.21 -10.70
N TYR A 291 25.26 45.94 -10.88
CA TYR A 291 25.34 45.24 -12.18
C TYR A 291 24.20 44.24 -12.41
N SER A 292 23.22 44.16 -11.51
CA SER A 292 22.16 43.16 -11.48
C SER A 292 20.79 43.83 -11.28
N SER A 293 19.71 43.15 -11.66
CA SER A 293 18.35 43.65 -11.49
C SER A 293 17.54 42.68 -10.65
N VAL A 294 16.91 43.20 -9.60
CA VAL A 294 15.97 42.48 -8.73
C VAL A 294 14.68 43.28 -8.67
N THR A 295 13.67 42.86 -9.43
CA THR A 295 12.46 43.66 -9.67
C THR A 295 11.22 42.78 -9.72
N TYR A 296 10.06 43.25 -9.25
CA TYR A 296 8.79 42.52 -9.37
C TYR A 296 8.78 41.11 -8.77
N ASN A 297 9.53 40.87 -7.69
CA ASN A 297 9.44 39.62 -6.94
C ASN A 297 8.57 39.82 -5.70
N ASN A 298 7.87 38.77 -5.29
CA ASN A 298 7.30 38.70 -3.96
C ASN A 298 8.27 37.95 -3.05
N VAL A 299 8.77 38.59 -1.99
CA VAL A 299 9.72 37.99 -1.04
C VAL A 299 9.13 38.02 0.36
N TRP A 300 8.76 36.87 0.93
CA TRP A 300 7.91 36.85 2.12
C TRP A 300 8.16 35.68 3.08
N GLY A 301 8.24 35.98 4.39
CA GLY A 301 7.94 35.00 5.45
C GLY A 301 9.14 34.19 5.96
N ASN A 302 10.35 34.75 5.96
CA ASN A 302 11.56 34.00 6.33
C ASN A 302 12.30 34.51 7.59
N SER A 303 13.12 33.61 8.17
CA SER A 303 14.09 33.89 9.24
C SER A 303 15.54 33.74 8.73
N PRO A 304 16.46 34.68 9.00
CA PRO A 304 16.31 35.83 9.91
C PRO A 304 15.62 37.07 9.31
N GLY A 305 15.37 37.10 8.00
CA GLY A 305 14.75 38.21 7.29
C GLY A 305 14.44 37.87 5.83
N ASN A 306 13.61 38.69 5.16
CA ASN A 306 13.24 38.49 3.76
C ASN A 306 14.43 38.77 2.83
N TYR A 307 15.22 39.80 3.15
CA TYR A 307 16.43 40.16 2.42
C TYR A 307 17.66 40.07 3.31
N GLY A 308 18.72 39.43 2.81
CA GLY A 308 20.02 39.37 3.47
C GLY A 308 21.14 39.81 2.54
N TYR A 309 22.10 40.59 3.05
CA TYR A 309 23.29 40.92 2.27
C TYR A 309 24.56 40.99 3.11
N ILE A 310 25.69 40.69 2.47
CA ILE A 310 27.01 40.91 3.07
C ILE A 310 27.50 42.29 2.63
N ASP A 311 27.70 43.18 3.60
CA ASP A 311 28.28 44.50 3.36
C ASP A 311 29.73 44.36 2.86
N PRO A 312 30.06 44.81 1.63
CA PRO A 312 31.39 44.64 1.05
C PRO A 312 32.49 45.45 1.77
N GLN A 313 32.12 46.46 2.58
CA GLN A 313 33.07 47.25 3.35
C GLN A 313 33.32 46.65 4.73
N THR A 314 32.26 46.24 5.42
CA THR A 314 32.35 45.76 6.82
C THR A 314 32.43 44.23 6.94
N HIS A 315 32.13 43.50 5.87
CA HIS A 315 31.99 42.03 5.83
C HIS A 315 30.97 41.50 6.85
N SER A 316 30.04 42.36 7.29
CA SER A 316 28.97 41.98 8.21
C SER A 316 27.75 41.52 7.42
N VAL A 317 27.04 40.56 7.99
CA VAL A 317 25.77 40.06 7.45
C VAL A 317 24.66 40.93 8.02
N LEU A 318 23.88 41.54 7.15
CA LEU A 318 22.74 42.36 7.51
C LEU A 318 21.48 41.71 6.96
N TYR A 319 20.44 41.66 7.80
CA TYR A 319 19.11 41.15 7.45
C TYR A 319 18.12 42.28 7.60
N ASP A 320 17.43 42.58 6.51
CA ASP A 320 16.48 43.69 6.37
C ASP A 320 17.10 45.06 6.78
N GLY A 321 16.46 46.18 6.45
CA GLY A 321 17.03 47.54 6.65
C GLY A 321 17.64 48.12 5.38
N ASP A 322 18.93 48.48 5.36
CA ASP A 322 19.58 49.14 4.20
C ASP A 322 19.61 48.25 2.93
N GLY A 323 19.36 46.94 3.08
CA GLY A 323 19.20 45.97 2.00
C GLY A 323 17.76 45.50 1.78
N ASP A 324 16.75 46.11 2.41
CA ASP A 324 15.35 45.75 2.14
C ASP A 324 14.89 46.32 0.79
N LEU A 325 14.43 45.44 -0.11
CA LEU A 325 13.96 45.83 -1.45
C LEU A 325 12.43 45.99 -1.51
N THR A 326 11.71 45.84 -0.39
CA THR A 326 10.25 45.95 -0.33
C THR A 326 9.75 47.31 -0.82
N GLY A 327 8.81 47.31 -1.78
CA GLY A 327 8.24 48.51 -2.38
C GLY A 327 9.16 49.22 -3.38
N LEU A 328 10.39 48.72 -3.60
CA LEU A 328 11.33 49.22 -4.60
C LEU A 328 11.25 48.38 -5.87
N ASN A 329 11.23 49.05 -7.03
CA ASN A 329 11.23 48.42 -8.36
C ASN A 329 10.19 47.30 -8.53
N GLY A 330 9.01 47.50 -7.92
CA GLY A 330 7.88 46.57 -7.99
C GLY A 330 8.01 45.31 -7.13
N ASN A 331 9.08 45.15 -6.34
CA ASN A 331 9.13 44.05 -5.38
C ASN A 331 8.13 44.31 -4.25
N ILE A 332 7.45 43.25 -3.84
CA ILE A 332 6.52 43.25 -2.72
C ILE A 332 6.99 42.24 -1.68
N SER A 333 6.58 42.44 -0.45
CA SER A 333 6.82 41.50 0.64
C SER A 333 5.47 41.27 1.31
N GLU A 334 4.62 40.49 0.67
CA GLU A 334 3.26 40.19 1.12
C GLU A 334 3.00 38.69 1.03
N ASN A 335 2.07 38.17 1.83
CA ASN A 335 1.73 36.75 1.78
C ASN A 335 1.28 36.37 0.35
N PRO A 336 1.95 35.44 -0.35
CA PRO A 336 1.56 35.05 -1.70
C PRO A 336 0.16 34.40 -1.80
N GLN A 337 -0.45 34.01 -0.68
CA GLN A 337 -1.78 33.37 -0.62
C GLN A 337 -1.92 32.16 -1.54
N PHE A 338 -0.96 31.25 -1.42
CA PHE A 338 -1.06 29.94 -2.05
C PHE A 338 -2.26 29.15 -1.53
N LEU A 339 -2.90 28.34 -2.39
CA LEU A 339 -4.01 27.45 -2.03
C LEU A 339 -3.72 26.61 -0.80
N SER A 340 -2.50 26.06 -0.68
CA SER A 340 -2.03 25.41 0.54
C SER A 340 -0.54 25.13 0.50
N THR A 341 0.24 25.89 1.27
CA THR A 341 1.68 25.61 1.45
C THR A 341 1.91 24.24 2.13
N ALA A 342 1.01 23.78 3.00
CA ALA A 342 1.11 22.50 3.71
C ALA A 342 0.96 21.27 2.80
N SER A 343 -0.06 21.27 1.92
CA SER A 343 -0.22 20.24 0.88
C SER A 343 0.72 20.45 -0.32
N LYS A 344 1.55 21.51 -0.28
CA LYS A 344 2.53 21.89 -1.31
C LYS A 344 1.85 22.28 -2.63
N ASN A 345 0.61 22.76 -2.52
CA ASN A 345 -0.14 23.37 -3.59
C ASN A 345 0.14 24.88 -3.59
N PHE A 346 1.00 25.30 -4.52
CA PHE A 346 1.45 26.68 -4.65
C PHE A 346 0.75 27.46 -5.76
N HIS A 347 -0.46 27.05 -6.16
CA HIS A 347 -1.30 27.89 -7.02
C HIS A 347 -1.85 29.06 -6.22
N LEU A 348 -2.11 30.18 -6.90
CA LEU A 348 -2.63 31.39 -6.28
C LEU A 348 -4.14 31.27 -6.00
N THR A 349 -4.59 31.78 -4.86
CA THR A 349 -6.03 32.03 -4.63
C THR A 349 -6.44 33.36 -5.27
N LEU A 350 -7.75 33.55 -5.52
CA LEU A 350 -8.31 34.74 -6.18
C LEU A 350 -7.89 36.08 -5.50
N GLU A 351 -7.58 36.05 -4.20
CA GLU A 351 -7.22 37.25 -3.41
C GLU A 351 -5.71 37.51 -3.34
N SER A 352 -4.89 36.71 -4.04
CA SER A 352 -3.45 36.79 -3.94
C SER A 352 -2.90 38.13 -4.44
N PRO A 353 -1.97 38.78 -3.70
CA PRO A 353 -1.29 39.99 -4.18
C PRO A 353 -0.33 39.72 -5.34
N CYS A 354 -0.06 38.44 -5.65
CA CYS A 354 0.74 38.02 -6.78
C CYS A 354 -0.05 38.05 -8.10
N ILE A 355 -1.40 38.03 -8.04
CA ILE A 355 -2.26 38.14 -9.23
C ILE A 355 -2.11 39.53 -9.85
N ASN A 356 -1.74 39.58 -11.13
CA ASN A 356 -1.35 40.76 -11.89
C ASN A 356 -0.20 41.58 -11.24
N GLY A 357 0.60 40.94 -10.38
CA GLY A 357 1.65 41.58 -9.60
C GLY A 357 2.99 41.72 -10.32
N GLY A 358 3.30 40.84 -11.28
CA GLY A 358 4.62 40.74 -11.95
C GLY A 358 4.85 41.76 -13.05
N ASP A 359 6.08 42.08 -13.43
CA ASP A 359 6.53 43.14 -14.37
C ASP A 359 5.49 43.54 -15.45
N PRO A 360 5.00 44.81 -15.46
CA PRO A 360 3.99 45.26 -16.42
C PRO A 360 4.50 45.28 -17.87
N GLU A 361 5.82 45.25 -18.07
CA GLU A 361 6.46 45.21 -19.39
C GLU A 361 6.86 43.79 -19.79
N PHE A 362 6.48 42.77 -19.00
CA PHE A 362 6.74 41.38 -19.37
C PHE A 362 5.94 41.00 -20.60
N ILE A 363 6.64 40.53 -21.63
CA ILE A 363 6.05 40.03 -22.86
C ILE A 363 6.31 38.54 -22.93
N ALA A 364 5.27 37.74 -22.65
CA ALA A 364 5.32 36.29 -22.82
C ALA A 364 5.61 35.95 -24.28
N PRO A 365 6.65 35.13 -24.59
CA PRO A 365 6.83 34.58 -25.93
C PRO A 365 5.57 33.85 -26.39
N ALA A 366 5.27 33.95 -27.69
CA ALA A 366 4.03 33.39 -28.24
C ALA A 366 3.90 31.88 -27.92
N GLY A 367 2.78 31.49 -27.29
CA GLY A 367 2.50 30.11 -26.88
C GLY A 367 3.21 29.64 -25.61
N GLN A 368 3.81 30.55 -24.84
CA GLN A 368 4.29 30.23 -23.50
C GLN A 368 3.13 29.95 -22.55
N THR A 369 3.25 28.89 -21.77
CA THR A 369 2.30 28.53 -20.71
C THR A 369 2.87 28.79 -19.31
N ASP A 370 2.03 28.74 -18.29
CA ASP A 370 2.46 28.59 -16.91
C ASP A 370 2.75 27.11 -16.57
N MET A 371 2.90 26.81 -15.27
CA MET A 371 3.26 25.48 -14.80
C MET A 371 2.15 24.42 -14.93
N ASP A 372 0.88 24.83 -15.04
CA ASP A 372 -0.27 23.94 -15.16
C ASP A 372 -0.76 23.82 -16.62
N GLY A 373 -0.19 24.64 -17.51
CA GLY A 373 -0.32 24.53 -18.96
C GLY A 373 -1.21 25.60 -19.59
N GLU A 374 -1.64 26.58 -18.80
CA GLU A 374 -2.47 27.70 -19.23
C GLU A 374 -1.65 28.86 -19.81
N GLU A 375 -2.30 29.79 -20.53
CA GLU A 375 -1.58 30.92 -21.15
C GLU A 375 -0.89 31.79 -20.09
N ARG A 376 0.41 32.07 -20.29
CA ARG A 376 1.26 32.73 -19.30
C ARG A 376 0.89 34.18 -18.96
N ILE A 377 -0.05 34.77 -19.68
CA ILE A 377 -0.69 36.04 -19.32
C ILE A 377 -2.18 35.85 -19.62
N TYR A 378 -2.98 35.57 -18.60
CA TYR A 378 -4.39 35.24 -18.78
C TYR A 378 -5.31 36.47 -18.77
N ALA A 379 -5.00 37.46 -17.93
CA ALA A 379 -5.79 38.69 -17.78
C ALA A 379 -5.07 39.91 -18.35
N ALA A 380 -4.42 40.74 -17.51
CA ALA A 380 -3.88 42.04 -17.90
C ALA A 380 -2.35 42.13 -17.77
N ARG A 381 -1.79 41.58 -16.70
CA ARG A 381 -0.37 41.63 -16.34
C ARG A 381 0.01 40.27 -15.78
N ILE A 382 1.23 39.83 -16.04
CA ILE A 382 1.70 38.52 -15.57
C ILE A 382 1.59 38.39 -14.05
N ASP A 383 1.18 37.23 -13.57
CA ASP A 383 1.21 36.88 -12.15
C ASP A 383 2.67 36.64 -11.71
N MET A 384 3.02 37.05 -10.49
CA MET A 384 4.31 36.65 -9.90
C MET A 384 4.25 35.15 -9.56
N GLY A 385 5.29 34.39 -9.91
CA GLY A 385 5.40 32.96 -9.58
C GLY A 385 5.33 32.05 -10.81
N ALA A 386 5.22 30.74 -10.59
CA ALA A 386 5.22 29.73 -11.66
C ALA A 386 3.84 29.47 -12.29
N ASP A 387 2.75 29.91 -11.66
CA ASP A 387 1.34 29.67 -12.03
C ASP A 387 0.63 30.99 -12.41
N GLU A 388 -0.33 30.95 -13.35
CA GLU A 388 -1.17 32.10 -13.78
C GLU A 388 -2.66 31.81 -13.53
N TYR A 389 -3.39 32.74 -12.92
CA TYR A 389 -4.80 32.52 -12.56
C TYR A 389 -5.79 32.65 -13.75
N VAL A 390 -6.59 31.60 -14.07
CA VAL A 390 -7.27 31.40 -15.40
C VAL A 390 -8.82 31.32 -15.49
N GLY A 391 -9.61 32.06 -14.70
CA GLY A 391 -11.10 32.01 -14.73
C GLY A 391 -11.84 33.01 -15.68
N TYR A 392 -13.03 32.66 -16.25
CA TYR A 392 -13.86 33.59 -17.09
C TYR A 392 -14.32 34.83 -16.33
N VAL A 393 -14.31 36.00 -16.99
CA VAL A 393 -14.83 37.21 -16.36
C VAL A 393 -15.76 38.05 -17.26
N LYS A 394 -17.07 37.90 -17.01
CA LYS A 394 -18.19 38.76 -17.44
C LYS A 394 -17.90 40.22 -17.05
N PRO A 395 -18.60 41.23 -17.61
CA PRO A 395 -18.71 42.50 -16.90
C PRO A 395 -19.32 42.13 -15.56
N VAL A 396 -18.59 42.33 -14.48
CA VAL A 396 -19.08 42.01 -13.15
C VAL A 396 -19.83 43.23 -12.70
N ALA A 397 -21.15 43.11 -12.58
CA ALA A 397 -21.90 44.06 -11.77
C ALA A 397 -21.47 43.83 -10.33
N SER A 398 -21.04 44.88 -9.67
CA SER A 398 -20.87 44.92 -8.23
C SER A 398 -21.83 46.00 -7.75
N ALA A 399 -22.95 45.61 -7.15
CA ALA A 399 -23.99 46.46 -6.58
C ALA A 399 -23.63 46.97 -5.17
N GLY A 400 -22.43 46.60 -4.70
CA GLY A 400 -21.98 46.81 -3.33
C GLY A 400 -22.52 45.72 -2.39
N PRO A 401 -22.01 45.63 -1.16
CA PRO A 401 -22.49 44.67 -0.18
C PRO A 401 -23.95 44.94 0.22
N ASP A 402 -24.70 43.89 0.55
CA ASP A 402 -25.99 43.98 1.24
C ASP A 402 -25.88 44.84 2.50
N VAL A 403 -26.92 45.61 2.79
CA VAL A 403 -26.88 46.65 3.82
C VAL A 403 -27.97 46.41 4.86
N HIS A 404 -27.57 46.16 6.11
CA HIS A 404 -28.47 46.22 7.26
C HIS A 404 -28.50 47.65 7.82
N VAL A 405 -29.68 48.27 7.82
CA VAL A 405 -29.93 49.59 8.42
C VAL A 405 -30.83 49.42 9.65
N LEU A 406 -30.35 49.83 10.82
CA LEU A 406 -31.05 49.60 12.10
C LEU A 406 -32.32 50.45 12.29
N ALA A 407 -32.57 51.47 11.44
CA ALA A 407 -33.69 52.40 11.58
C ALA A 407 -34.20 53.03 10.27
N VAL A 408 -35.47 53.43 10.26
CA VAL A 408 -36.11 54.13 9.13
C VAL A 408 -35.72 55.60 9.00
N ASN A 409 -35.90 56.18 7.80
CA ASN A 409 -35.55 57.56 7.41
C ASN A 409 -34.05 57.89 7.29
N GLU A 410 -33.19 56.88 7.21
CA GLU A 410 -31.79 57.07 6.84
C GLU A 410 -31.62 57.08 5.32
N THR A 411 -30.63 57.86 4.85
CA THR A 411 -30.23 57.88 3.44
C THR A 411 -29.40 56.64 3.16
N VAL A 412 -29.79 55.88 2.14
CA VAL A 412 -29.09 54.67 1.69
C VAL A 412 -28.53 54.93 0.30
N THR A 413 -27.22 54.78 0.15
CA THR A 413 -26.50 54.88 -1.13
C THR A 413 -26.16 53.48 -1.62
N LEU A 414 -26.49 53.16 -2.87
CA LEU A 414 -26.05 51.92 -3.52
C LEU A 414 -24.74 52.21 -4.26
N ASP A 415 -23.82 51.24 -4.28
CA ASP A 415 -22.48 51.44 -4.84
C ASP A 415 -22.20 50.45 -5.97
N GLY A 416 -22.36 50.94 -7.19
CA GLY A 416 -22.07 50.26 -8.44
C GLY A 416 -20.61 50.36 -8.91
N THR A 417 -19.76 51.16 -8.24
CA THR A 417 -18.45 51.57 -8.77
C THR A 417 -17.41 50.46 -8.79
N GLY A 418 -17.65 49.38 -8.05
CA GLY A 418 -16.84 48.17 -8.09
C GLY A 418 -17.06 47.31 -9.35
N SER A 419 -17.94 47.73 -10.26
CA SER A 419 -18.21 46.96 -11.48
C SER A 419 -17.05 47.07 -12.48
N PHE A 420 -16.58 45.95 -13.05
CA PHE A 420 -15.44 45.92 -14.00
C PHE A 420 -15.60 44.89 -15.14
N PHE A 421 -14.74 44.95 -16.16
CA PHE A 421 -14.61 43.97 -17.26
C PHE A 421 -13.14 43.73 -17.63
N TYR A 422 -12.77 42.50 -18.03
CA TYR A 422 -11.37 42.07 -18.15
C TYR A 422 -10.83 41.96 -19.59
N ASP A 423 -11.66 42.21 -20.61
CA ASP A 423 -11.22 42.40 -22.01
C ASP A 423 -11.40 43.88 -22.41
N SER A 424 -10.83 44.29 -23.54
CA SER A 424 -10.73 45.64 -24.11
C SER A 424 -12.06 46.38 -24.43
N LEU A 425 -13.19 46.00 -23.84
CA LEU A 425 -14.50 46.65 -23.96
C LEU A 425 -14.94 47.26 -22.62
N ASP A 426 -14.95 48.58 -22.48
CA ASP A 426 -15.42 49.25 -21.25
C ASP A 426 -16.87 48.89 -20.86
N ILE A 427 -17.20 48.97 -19.56
CA ILE A 427 -18.59 49.03 -19.07
C ILE A 427 -19.27 50.28 -19.64
N GLN A 428 -20.34 50.08 -20.40
CA GLN A 428 -21.00 51.15 -21.17
C GLN A 428 -22.37 51.53 -20.61
N SER A 429 -22.90 50.77 -19.64
CA SER A 429 -24.21 51.03 -19.04
C SER A 429 -24.32 50.49 -17.62
N TYR A 430 -25.01 51.25 -16.77
CA TYR A 430 -25.48 50.85 -15.44
C TYR A 430 -27.01 50.89 -15.47
N GLN A 431 -27.66 49.84 -14.97
CA GLN A 431 -29.11 49.77 -14.88
C GLN A 431 -29.51 49.30 -13.49
N TRP A 432 -29.96 50.25 -12.66
CA TRP A 432 -30.54 49.95 -11.36
C TRP A 432 -32.04 49.77 -11.45
N THR A 433 -32.55 48.68 -10.89
CA THR A 433 -34.00 48.42 -10.82
C THR A 433 -34.37 48.03 -9.40
N GLN A 434 -35.34 48.71 -8.78
CA GLN A 434 -35.93 48.19 -7.56
C GLN A 434 -36.74 46.92 -7.90
N VAL A 435 -36.32 45.80 -7.33
CA VAL A 435 -36.91 44.48 -7.59
C VAL A 435 -38.04 44.18 -6.61
N ALA A 436 -37.88 44.57 -5.36
CA ALA A 436 -38.84 44.29 -4.30
C ALA A 436 -38.77 45.32 -3.15
N GLY A 437 -39.78 45.28 -2.28
CA GLY A 437 -39.88 46.13 -1.09
C GLY A 437 -40.79 47.35 -1.28
N PRO A 438 -40.92 48.19 -0.25
CA PRO A 438 -41.66 49.45 -0.35
C PRO A 438 -41.07 50.36 -1.44
N ASN A 439 -41.91 50.90 -2.31
CA ASN A 439 -41.43 51.71 -3.44
C ASN A 439 -40.66 52.95 -2.97
N VAL A 440 -39.47 53.14 -3.53
CA VAL A 440 -38.62 54.32 -3.30
C VAL A 440 -38.29 55.02 -4.62
N VAL A 441 -37.87 56.28 -4.54
CA VAL A 441 -37.34 57.01 -5.70
C VAL A 441 -35.82 56.88 -5.66
N LEU A 442 -35.24 56.19 -6.64
CA LEU A 442 -33.79 56.11 -6.86
C LEU A 442 -33.34 57.33 -7.67
N GLU A 443 -32.53 58.19 -7.07
CA GLU A 443 -31.88 59.31 -7.76
C GLU A 443 -30.58 58.80 -8.41
N GLY A 444 -30.37 59.04 -9.72
CA GLY A 444 -29.17 58.59 -10.44
C GLY A 444 -29.17 57.12 -10.90
N VAL A 445 -30.34 56.58 -11.27
CA VAL A 445 -30.61 55.16 -11.60
C VAL A 445 -29.74 54.54 -12.71
N ASP A 446 -29.14 55.36 -13.58
CA ASP A 446 -28.24 54.98 -14.67
C ASP A 446 -26.76 55.28 -14.37
N SER A 447 -26.46 55.62 -13.11
CA SER A 447 -25.11 55.91 -12.62
C SER A 447 -24.54 54.76 -11.78
N ALA A 448 -23.24 54.81 -11.56
CA ALA A 448 -22.55 53.89 -10.67
C ALA A 448 -22.88 54.13 -9.17
N MET A 449 -23.57 55.19 -8.76
CA MET A 449 -23.89 55.45 -7.33
C MET A 449 -25.28 56.09 -7.15
N PRO A 450 -26.39 55.35 -7.32
CA PRO A 450 -27.71 55.86 -7.02
C PRO A 450 -28.00 55.85 -5.51
N TRP A 451 -28.98 56.64 -5.07
CA TRP A 451 -29.35 56.70 -3.65
C TRP A 451 -30.86 56.88 -3.43
N PHE A 452 -31.35 56.54 -2.23
CA PHE A 452 -32.74 56.71 -1.80
C PHE A 452 -32.85 56.96 -0.27
N VAL A 453 -34.06 57.24 0.23
CA VAL A 453 -34.37 57.33 1.67
C VAL A 453 -35.41 56.27 2.02
N ALA A 454 -35.15 55.42 3.02
CA ALA A 454 -36.02 54.31 3.39
C ALA A 454 -37.22 54.78 4.27
N PRO A 455 -38.48 54.66 3.80
CA PRO A 455 -39.64 55.21 4.53
C PRO A 455 -40.23 54.28 5.61
N ALA A 456 -39.88 52.99 5.62
CA ALA A 456 -40.44 51.98 6.54
C ALA A 456 -39.46 50.82 6.74
N GLU A 457 -39.67 50.03 7.81
CA GLU A 457 -38.96 48.76 8.02
C GLU A 457 -39.33 47.74 6.92
N GLY A 458 -38.41 46.82 6.65
CA GLY A 458 -38.56 45.75 5.67
C GLY A 458 -37.41 45.69 4.66
N ASN A 459 -37.55 44.73 3.74
CA ASN A 459 -36.52 44.40 2.76
C ASN A 459 -36.74 45.21 1.49
N TYR A 460 -35.72 45.96 1.06
CA TYR A 460 -35.66 46.65 -0.22
C TYR A 460 -34.62 45.95 -1.08
N SER A 461 -35.01 45.39 -2.21
CA SER A 461 -34.08 44.73 -3.12
C SER A 461 -33.88 45.59 -4.36
N PHE A 462 -32.63 45.83 -4.71
CA PHE A 462 -32.23 46.57 -5.89
C PHE A 462 -31.32 45.70 -6.74
N ARG A 463 -31.47 45.79 -8.05
CA ARG A 463 -30.72 45.02 -9.02
C ARG A 463 -29.88 45.94 -9.86
N LEU A 464 -28.58 45.72 -9.89
CA LEU A 464 -27.66 46.29 -10.84
C LEU A 464 -27.44 45.31 -11.98
N VAL A 465 -27.65 45.76 -13.21
CA VAL A 465 -27.09 45.11 -14.39
C VAL A 465 -26.14 46.11 -15.04
N VAL A 466 -24.88 45.72 -15.19
CA VAL A 466 -23.93 46.48 -16.01
C VAL A 466 -23.78 45.81 -17.37
N GLY A 467 -23.64 46.59 -18.43
CA GLY A 467 -23.59 46.06 -19.79
C GLY A 467 -22.39 46.58 -20.55
N ASP A 468 -21.75 45.68 -21.29
CA ASP A 468 -20.89 46.04 -22.40
C ASP A 468 -21.70 46.11 -23.72
N SER A 469 -21.04 46.35 -24.85
CA SER A 469 -21.67 46.46 -26.18
C SER A 469 -22.27 45.16 -26.76
N ARG A 470 -22.07 44.02 -26.10
CA ARG A 470 -22.34 42.65 -26.57
C ARG A 470 -23.13 41.82 -25.55
N TYR A 471 -22.88 41.98 -24.26
CA TYR A 471 -23.46 41.20 -23.17
C TYR A 471 -23.74 42.06 -21.94
N SER A 472 -24.78 41.66 -21.21
CA SER A 472 -25.04 42.15 -19.86
C SER A 472 -24.32 41.27 -18.85
N SER A 473 -23.85 41.87 -17.76
CA SER A 473 -23.49 41.17 -16.54
C SER A 473 -24.65 40.27 -16.10
N GLY A 474 -24.34 39.30 -15.24
CA GLY A 474 -25.39 38.83 -14.35
C GLY A 474 -25.97 40.02 -13.58
N PRO A 475 -27.26 40.03 -13.24
CA PRO A 475 -27.73 40.97 -12.26
C PRO A 475 -26.97 40.74 -10.95
N ASP A 476 -26.47 41.81 -10.36
CA ASP A 476 -26.05 41.80 -8.98
C ASP A 476 -27.13 42.50 -8.16
N ASP A 477 -27.72 41.77 -7.23
CA ASP A 477 -28.80 42.28 -6.41
C ASP A 477 -28.19 42.71 -5.08
N VAL A 478 -28.48 43.94 -4.65
CA VAL A 478 -28.21 44.41 -3.30
C VAL A 478 -29.52 44.43 -2.52
N LEU A 479 -29.53 43.72 -1.40
CA LEU A 479 -30.60 43.71 -0.42
C LEU A 479 -30.29 44.73 0.67
N VAL A 480 -31.23 45.63 0.89
CA VAL A 480 -31.20 46.57 2.00
C VAL A 480 -32.28 46.15 2.98
N TYR A 481 -31.89 45.60 4.12
CA TYR A 481 -32.80 45.27 5.21
C TYR A 481 -32.88 46.43 6.19
N VAL A 482 -34.10 46.83 6.54
CA VAL A 482 -34.34 47.87 7.54
C VAL A 482 -35.13 47.27 8.70
N GLY A 483 -34.48 46.98 9.83
CA GLY A 483 -35.11 46.28 10.96
C GLY A 483 -34.19 46.07 12.17
N PRO A 484 -34.69 45.43 13.25
CA PRO A 484 -33.90 44.97 14.39
C PRO A 484 -33.31 43.55 14.17
N ASN A 485 -32.17 43.26 14.83
CA ASN A 485 -31.39 42.02 14.69
C ASN A 485 -31.95 40.77 15.43
N VAL A 486 -31.72 39.58 14.89
CA VAL A 486 -32.04 38.22 15.37
C VAL A 486 -30.78 37.37 15.36
N LEU A 487 -30.48 36.62 16.44
CA LEU A 487 -29.24 35.83 16.54
C LEU A 487 -29.18 34.64 15.55
N PRO A 488 -27.98 34.23 15.11
CA PRO A 488 -27.77 33.13 14.15
C PRO A 488 -27.86 31.72 14.73
N VAL A 489 -27.88 30.71 13.85
CA VAL A 489 -27.87 29.27 14.17
C VAL A 489 -26.66 28.57 13.55
N ALA A 490 -25.84 27.89 14.37
CA ALA A 490 -24.71 27.08 13.90
C ALA A 490 -25.12 25.63 13.56
N ASP A 491 -24.55 25.08 12.49
CA ASP A 491 -24.62 23.66 12.11
C ASP A 491 -23.22 23.22 11.68
N ALA A 492 -22.70 22.13 12.27
CA ALA A 492 -21.31 21.67 12.07
C ALA A 492 -21.20 20.42 11.17
N GLY A 493 -22.33 19.91 10.65
CA GLY A 493 -22.41 18.70 9.83
C GLY A 493 -22.49 17.39 10.64
N GLU A 494 -22.69 16.27 9.94
CA GLU A 494 -22.70 14.93 10.54
C GLU A 494 -21.28 14.39 10.79
N ASP A 495 -21.13 13.47 11.75
CA ASP A 495 -19.87 12.79 12.05
C ASP A 495 -19.36 11.97 10.83
N ARG A 496 -18.04 11.97 10.59
CA ARG A 496 -17.41 11.35 9.41
C ARG A 496 -16.27 10.41 9.78
N VAL A 497 -16.44 9.12 9.53
CA VAL A 497 -15.44 8.10 9.88
C VAL A 497 -14.65 7.60 8.66
N TRP A 498 -13.43 7.11 8.91
CA TRP A 498 -12.54 6.40 7.97
C TRP A 498 -12.13 7.17 6.71
N GLN A 499 -11.89 8.47 6.88
CA GLN A 499 -11.31 9.29 5.83
C GLN A 499 -9.88 8.86 5.53
N ALA A 500 -9.48 8.91 4.26
CA ALA A 500 -8.06 8.83 3.93
C ALA A 500 -7.33 9.93 4.71
N PRO A 501 -6.21 9.62 5.39
CA PRO A 501 -5.45 10.64 6.10
C PRO A 501 -4.94 11.70 5.12
N GLY A 502 -4.73 12.91 5.62
CA GLY A 502 -4.48 14.10 4.81
C GLY A 502 -5.52 15.18 5.06
N GLN A 503 -5.72 16.06 4.09
CA GLN A 503 -6.58 17.23 4.25
C GLN A 503 -8.06 16.82 4.40
N ILE A 504 -8.66 17.18 5.54
CA ILE A 504 -10.08 17.01 5.87
C ILE A 504 -10.73 18.39 6.01
N THR A 505 -11.91 18.55 5.42
CA THR A 505 -12.74 19.76 5.48
C THR A 505 -13.88 19.58 6.47
N LEU A 506 -14.00 20.47 7.47
CA LEU A 506 -15.23 20.59 8.27
C LEU A 506 -16.28 21.33 7.44
N ASP A 507 -17.57 21.08 7.70
CA ASP A 507 -18.64 21.67 6.92
C ASP A 507 -19.65 22.35 7.83
N GLY A 508 -19.46 23.66 7.98
CA GLY A 508 -20.34 24.56 8.70
C GLY A 508 -21.37 25.25 7.81
N THR A 509 -21.44 24.90 6.52
CA THR A 509 -22.27 25.61 5.53
C THR A 509 -23.77 25.46 5.75
N GLY A 510 -24.18 24.54 6.63
CA GLY A 510 -25.56 24.45 7.13
C GLY A 510 -25.95 25.57 8.10
N SER A 511 -24.98 26.35 8.61
CA SER A 511 -25.24 27.48 9.52
C SER A 511 -25.95 28.62 8.81
N TYR A 512 -26.87 29.30 9.49
CA TYR A 512 -27.66 30.38 8.88
C TYR A 512 -28.07 31.46 9.88
N ASP A 513 -28.20 32.69 9.40
CA ASP A 513 -28.85 33.78 10.13
C ASP A 513 -30.33 33.94 9.69
N PRO A 514 -31.28 34.13 10.61
CA PRO A 514 -32.66 34.47 10.26
C PRO A 514 -32.84 35.85 9.59
N ASP A 515 -31.95 36.80 9.84
CA ASP A 515 -31.87 38.10 9.17
C ASP A 515 -31.18 37.97 7.80
N PRO A 516 -31.84 38.46 6.73
CA PRO A 516 -31.51 38.03 5.38
C PRO A 516 -30.27 38.73 4.75
N VAL A 517 -29.64 39.66 5.46
CA VAL A 517 -28.51 40.47 4.95
C VAL A 517 -27.24 40.36 5.81
N ASP A 518 -27.34 39.73 6.97
CA ASP A 518 -26.23 39.70 7.91
C ASP A 518 -25.28 38.57 7.57
N TYR A 519 -23.99 38.88 7.58
CA TYR A 519 -22.94 37.92 7.25
C TYR A 519 -22.51 37.19 8.50
N LEU A 520 -22.44 35.87 8.41
CA LEU A 520 -21.90 35.04 9.46
C LEU A 520 -20.37 35.08 9.45
N SER A 521 -19.80 35.36 10.61
CA SER A 521 -18.45 34.97 10.98
C SER A 521 -18.50 33.63 11.72
N TYR A 522 -17.51 32.76 11.49
CA TYR A 522 -17.47 31.42 12.07
C TYR A 522 -16.37 31.37 13.13
N THR A 523 -16.55 30.52 14.13
CA THR A 523 -15.53 30.24 15.14
C THR A 523 -15.52 28.75 15.40
N TRP A 524 -14.52 28.08 14.87
CA TRP A 524 -14.29 26.67 15.13
C TRP A 524 -13.32 26.46 16.30
N THR A 525 -13.73 25.66 17.27
CA THR A 525 -12.92 25.28 18.43
C THR A 525 -12.70 23.77 18.42
N GLN A 526 -11.45 23.34 18.44
CA GLN A 526 -11.15 21.92 18.61
C GLN A 526 -11.39 21.51 20.07
N LEU A 527 -12.22 20.50 20.29
CA LEU A 527 -12.55 19.97 21.61
C LEU A 527 -11.71 18.74 21.99
N ALA A 528 -11.41 17.86 21.02
CA ALA A 528 -10.68 16.62 21.26
C ALA A 528 -9.86 16.17 20.03
N GLY A 529 -8.95 15.22 20.25
CA GLY A 529 -8.00 14.72 19.26
C GLY A 529 -6.64 15.44 19.30
N PRO A 530 -5.67 15.01 18.47
CA PRO A 530 -4.39 15.71 18.33
C PRO A 530 -4.61 17.16 17.88
N SER A 531 -3.89 18.12 18.45
CA SER A 531 -4.05 19.53 18.05
C SER A 531 -3.75 19.73 16.57
N VAL A 532 -4.72 20.31 15.86
CA VAL A 532 -4.58 20.67 14.45
C VAL A 532 -4.71 22.17 14.28
N VAL A 533 -4.06 22.68 13.23
CA VAL A 533 -4.25 24.05 12.78
C VAL A 533 -5.32 24.02 11.70
N LEU A 534 -6.49 24.56 12.01
CA LEU A 534 -7.53 24.81 11.02
C LEU A 534 -7.06 25.94 10.09
N GLN A 535 -6.99 25.67 8.79
CA GLN A 535 -6.83 26.67 7.73
C GLN A 535 -8.19 27.31 7.50
N SER A 536 -8.24 28.64 7.55
CA SER A 536 -9.48 29.44 7.57
C SER A 536 -10.42 29.09 8.74
N PRO A 537 -9.93 29.16 10.01
CA PRO A 537 -10.68 28.75 11.21
C PRO A 537 -11.94 29.58 11.47
N ASP A 538 -12.05 30.72 10.79
CA ASP A 538 -13.12 31.70 10.80
C ASP A 538 -14.08 31.57 9.60
N GLY A 539 -13.86 30.57 8.73
CA GLY A 539 -14.72 30.25 7.60
C GLY A 539 -15.71 29.10 7.87
N ALA A 540 -16.70 28.97 6.99
CA ALA A 540 -17.68 27.88 7.07
C ALA A 540 -17.05 26.49 6.83
N THR A 541 -15.99 26.41 6.03
CA THR A 541 -15.37 25.14 5.63
C THR A 541 -13.87 25.09 5.94
N PRO A 542 -13.46 25.19 7.21
CA PRO A 542 -12.05 25.12 7.56
C PRO A 542 -11.49 23.74 7.19
N VAL A 543 -10.24 23.73 6.77
CA VAL A 543 -9.52 22.51 6.40
C VAL A 543 -8.40 22.24 7.38
N PHE A 544 -8.14 20.98 7.69
CA PHE A 544 -7.02 20.59 8.54
C PHE A 544 -6.39 19.30 8.02
N GLU A 545 -5.10 19.13 8.32
CA GLU A 545 -4.39 17.89 8.00
C GLU A 545 -4.64 16.87 9.11
N ALA A 546 -5.37 15.80 8.77
CA ALA A 546 -5.67 14.71 9.66
C ALA A 546 -4.57 13.64 9.56
N GLN A 547 -4.00 13.29 10.70
CA GLN A 547 -3.00 12.24 10.82
C GLN A 547 -3.65 10.86 10.62
N PRO A 548 -2.93 9.85 10.13
CA PRO A 548 -3.45 8.48 10.00
C PRO A 548 -3.81 7.83 11.34
N GLY A 549 -5.03 7.31 11.46
CA GLY A 549 -5.49 6.54 12.61
C GLY A 549 -5.98 7.38 13.79
N GLU A 550 -6.29 8.66 13.59
CA GLU A 550 -6.65 9.60 14.65
C GLU A 550 -8.15 9.94 14.65
N THR A 551 -8.65 10.41 15.80
CA THR A 551 -10.03 10.93 15.97
C THR A 551 -10.00 12.40 16.36
N TYR A 552 -10.82 13.23 15.72
CA TYR A 552 -10.89 14.69 15.94
C TYR A 552 -12.33 15.11 16.26
N THR A 553 -12.54 15.98 17.25
CA THR A 553 -13.86 16.57 17.54
C THR A 553 -13.76 18.10 17.56
N PHE A 554 -14.67 18.76 16.86
CA PHE A 554 -14.73 20.22 16.74
C PHE A 554 -16.10 20.76 17.15
N GLU A 555 -16.09 22.00 17.62
CA GLU A 555 -17.27 22.83 17.94
C GLU A 555 -17.30 24.06 17.03
N LEU A 556 -18.49 24.44 16.57
CA LEU A 556 -18.76 25.64 15.78
C LEU A 556 -19.70 26.59 16.52
N VAL A 557 -19.34 27.87 16.55
CA VAL A 557 -20.22 29.01 16.91
C VAL A 557 -20.18 30.01 15.75
N VAL A 558 -21.30 30.63 15.40
CA VAL A 558 -21.38 31.66 14.34
C VAL A 558 -21.90 33.00 14.89
N SER A 559 -21.50 34.12 14.30
CA SER A 559 -21.87 35.48 14.74
C SER A 559 -22.18 36.38 13.55
N ASP A 560 -23.25 37.16 13.63
CA ASP A 560 -23.80 38.02 12.56
C ASP A 560 -23.24 39.47 12.57
N GLY A 561 -22.29 39.74 13.49
CA GLY A 561 -21.75 41.08 13.73
C GLY A 561 -22.55 41.93 14.73
N PHE A 562 -23.70 41.44 15.18
CA PHE A 562 -24.60 42.02 16.18
C PHE A 562 -24.80 41.10 17.42
N GLY A 563 -24.56 39.78 17.30
CA GLY A 563 -24.53 38.78 18.38
C GLY A 563 -24.17 37.33 17.93
N ASP A 564 -23.94 36.43 18.89
CA ASP A 564 -23.43 35.05 18.65
C ASP A 564 -24.51 33.95 18.78
N SER A 565 -24.32 32.81 18.11
CA SER A 565 -25.19 31.61 18.15
C SER A 565 -24.95 30.71 19.38
N GLU A 566 -25.83 29.72 19.59
CA GLU A 566 -25.50 28.51 20.38
C GLU A 566 -24.50 27.61 19.60
N SER A 567 -23.78 26.70 20.28
CA SER A 567 -22.73 25.88 19.66
C SER A 567 -23.21 24.54 19.06
N SER A 568 -22.51 24.05 18.03
CA SER A 568 -22.74 22.77 17.32
C SER A 568 -21.45 21.94 17.20
N GLN A 569 -21.47 20.60 17.14
CA GLN A 569 -20.27 19.74 17.16
C GLN A 569 -20.21 18.69 16.05
N VAL A 570 -18.99 18.25 15.67
CA VAL A 570 -18.71 17.19 14.67
C VAL A 570 -17.46 16.36 15.03
N THR A 571 -17.48 15.04 14.75
CA THR A 571 -16.39 14.09 15.01
C THR A 571 -15.88 13.39 13.74
N LEU A 572 -14.56 13.25 13.58
CA LEU A 572 -13.89 12.68 12.40
C LEU A 572 -12.88 11.58 12.75
N VAL A 573 -12.78 10.51 11.95
CA VAL A 573 -11.81 9.39 12.14
C VAL A 573 -11.06 9.07 10.84
N THR A 574 -9.75 8.77 10.85
CA THR A 574 -8.92 8.43 9.66
C THR A 574 -8.33 7.00 9.65
N VAL A 575 -7.93 6.46 8.48
CA VAL A 575 -7.31 5.11 8.33
C VAL A 575 -5.77 5.12 8.17
N ARG A 576 -5.11 3.99 8.44
CA ARG A 576 -3.64 3.79 8.27
C ARG A 576 -3.33 2.53 7.43
N ALA A 577 -2.47 2.65 6.42
CA ALA A 577 -1.89 1.54 5.67
C ALA A 577 -0.36 1.62 5.67
N THR A 578 0.33 0.49 5.87
CA THR A 578 1.80 0.39 5.92
C THR A 578 2.29 -0.74 5.00
N THR A 579 3.45 -0.59 4.37
CA THR A 579 4.02 -1.64 3.52
C THR A 579 5.43 -1.98 3.98
N ASP A 580 5.70 -3.27 4.23
CA ASP A 580 7.06 -3.80 4.40
C ASP A 580 7.50 -4.39 3.05
N LEU A 581 8.30 -3.62 2.30
CA LEU A 581 8.79 -4.00 0.97
C LEU A 581 9.97 -4.96 1.12
N ARG A 582 9.73 -6.26 0.94
CA ARG A 582 10.79 -7.27 0.79
C ARG A 582 10.69 -7.94 -0.58
N THR A 583 11.75 -7.85 -1.38
CA THR A 583 11.84 -8.59 -2.64
C THR A 583 11.94 -10.08 -2.35
N LEU A 584 10.89 -10.84 -2.68
CA LEU A 584 10.93 -12.31 -2.72
C LEU A 584 11.33 -12.72 -4.13
N ALA A 585 12.55 -13.24 -4.32
CA ALA A 585 13.04 -13.68 -5.63
C ALA A 585 13.26 -15.20 -5.66
N ILE A 586 12.66 -15.88 -6.64
CA ILE A 586 13.09 -17.22 -7.04
C ILE A 586 14.19 -17.06 -8.08
N GLU A 587 15.42 -17.39 -7.70
CA GLU A 587 16.58 -17.36 -8.60
C GLU A 587 16.41 -18.40 -9.72
N PRO A 588 16.58 -18.00 -10.99
CA PRO A 588 16.41 -18.93 -12.11
C PRO A 588 17.55 -19.96 -12.13
N ILE A 589 17.20 -21.26 -12.27
CA ILE A 589 18.17 -22.37 -12.32
C ILE A 589 18.94 -22.37 -13.67
N SER A 590 18.42 -21.65 -14.67
CA SER A 590 18.97 -21.54 -16.03
C SER A 590 18.73 -20.13 -16.62
N ASN A 591 19.19 -19.84 -17.84
CA ASN A 591 18.91 -18.56 -18.52
C ASN A 591 17.44 -18.43 -19.01
N GLN A 592 16.49 -19.12 -18.38
CA GLN A 592 15.06 -19.08 -18.73
C GLN A 592 14.26 -18.47 -17.58
N THR A 593 13.31 -17.61 -17.93
CA THR A 593 12.43 -16.91 -16.98
C THR A 593 11.47 -17.89 -16.30
N PRO A 594 11.31 -17.82 -14.96
CA PRO A 594 10.31 -18.62 -14.27
C PRO A 594 8.88 -18.33 -14.76
N ARG A 595 7.99 -19.32 -14.68
CA ARG A 595 6.59 -19.20 -15.11
C ARG A 595 5.64 -19.85 -14.12
N TYR A 596 4.37 -19.42 -14.13
CA TYR A 596 3.29 -20.02 -13.33
C TYR A 596 3.65 -20.01 -11.84
N ALA A 597 3.88 -18.82 -11.29
CA ALA A 597 4.17 -18.66 -9.87
C ALA A 597 2.89 -18.81 -9.05
N ASP A 598 3.04 -19.40 -7.87
CA ASP A 598 1.98 -19.50 -6.88
C ASP A 598 2.58 -19.36 -5.48
N VAL A 599 1.81 -18.88 -4.50
CA VAL A 599 2.28 -18.61 -3.13
C VAL A 599 1.41 -19.33 -2.11
N SER A 600 2.06 -19.97 -1.15
CA SER A 600 1.39 -20.43 0.07
C SER A 600 2.20 -20.21 1.34
N GLY A 601 1.68 -19.38 2.23
CA GLY A 601 2.32 -18.87 3.42
C GLY A 601 3.67 -18.22 3.13
N THR A 602 4.74 -18.94 3.48
CA THR A 602 6.12 -18.51 3.26
C THR A 602 6.77 -19.13 2.03
N ARG A 603 6.00 -19.87 1.24
CA ARG A 603 6.51 -20.64 0.11
C ARG A 603 6.03 -20.04 -1.18
N ILE A 604 6.93 -19.97 -2.15
CA ILE A 604 6.63 -19.64 -3.52
C ILE A 604 7.05 -20.83 -4.36
N VAL A 605 6.19 -21.27 -5.28
CA VAL A 605 6.52 -22.28 -6.29
C VAL A 605 6.46 -21.65 -7.67
N ALA A 606 7.35 -22.07 -8.56
CA ALA A 606 7.32 -21.65 -9.96
C ALA A 606 8.03 -22.68 -10.85
N VAL A 607 7.70 -22.72 -12.13
CA VAL A 607 8.50 -23.45 -13.12
C VAL A 607 9.81 -22.72 -13.33
N ALA A 608 10.95 -23.41 -13.29
CA ALA A 608 12.27 -22.77 -13.34
C ALA A 608 13.18 -23.19 -14.53
N ASP A 609 12.79 -24.21 -15.31
CA ASP A 609 13.48 -24.56 -16.58
C ASP A 609 12.48 -25.15 -17.59
N PRO A 610 11.83 -24.32 -18.43
CA PRO A 610 10.93 -24.79 -19.49
C PRO A 610 11.67 -25.24 -20.78
N GLY A 611 13.00 -25.24 -20.82
CA GLY A 611 13.78 -25.28 -22.07
C GLY A 611 14.38 -26.64 -22.47
N THR A 612 14.28 -27.66 -21.63
CA THR A 612 14.83 -29.00 -21.90
C THR A 612 13.73 -30.04 -22.12
N SER A 613 14.08 -31.28 -22.49
CA SER A 613 13.12 -32.39 -22.59
C SER A 613 12.48 -32.76 -21.24
N ASN A 614 12.84 -32.10 -20.14
CA ASN A 614 12.36 -32.35 -18.79
C ASN A 614 12.23 -31.03 -17.99
N TRP A 615 11.02 -30.55 -17.81
CA TRP A 615 10.71 -29.31 -17.08
C TRP A 615 10.99 -29.49 -15.58
N ARG A 616 11.36 -28.40 -14.91
CA ARG A 616 11.61 -28.38 -13.46
C ARG A 616 10.70 -27.39 -12.75
N ILE A 617 10.19 -27.78 -11.59
CA ILE A 617 9.57 -26.88 -10.62
C ILE A 617 10.64 -26.51 -9.60
N ALA A 618 10.78 -25.20 -9.35
CA ALA A 618 11.50 -24.67 -8.21
C ALA A 618 10.49 -24.27 -7.14
N TRP A 619 10.91 -24.40 -5.89
CA TRP A 619 10.21 -23.80 -4.77
C TRP A 619 11.22 -23.15 -3.83
N THR A 620 10.80 -22.05 -3.24
CA THR A 620 11.56 -21.29 -2.26
C THR A 620 10.69 -21.08 -1.05
N ASP A 621 11.17 -21.49 0.12
CA ASP A 621 10.62 -21.07 1.40
C ASP A 621 11.44 -19.90 1.92
N PHE A 622 10.86 -18.71 1.86
CA PHE A 622 11.56 -17.50 2.26
C PHE A 622 11.65 -17.33 3.77
N ALA A 623 10.87 -18.09 4.55
CA ALA A 623 11.13 -18.17 5.99
C ALA A 623 12.46 -18.86 6.22
N THR A 624 12.65 -20.07 5.69
CA THR A 624 13.86 -20.86 5.97
C THR A 624 15.06 -20.51 5.06
N GLY A 625 14.82 -19.79 3.97
CA GLY A 625 15.79 -19.53 2.90
C GLY A 625 16.08 -20.75 2.03
N LEU A 626 15.34 -21.86 2.20
CA LEU A 626 15.51 -23.08 1.44
C LEU A 626 14.99 -22.89 0.02
N THR A 627 15.80 -23.25 -0.97
CA THR A 627 15.38 -23.31 -2.37
C THR A 627 15.77 -24.66 -2.95
N GLU A 628 14.80 -25.39 -3.48
CA GLU A 628 15.00 -26.69 -4.08
C GLU A 628 14.24 -26.83 -5.39
N THR A 629 14.58 -27.88 -6.14
CA THR A 629 14.08 -28.06 -7.50
C THR A 629 13.87 -29.53 -7.79
N PHE A 630 12.76 -29.87 -8.43
CA PHE A 630 12.46 -31.24 -8.82
C PHE A 630 11.95 -31.34 -10.25
N SER A 631 12.08 -32.54 -10.81
CA SER A 631 11.64 -32.85 -12.17
C SER A 631 10.12 -32.93 -12.22
N ALA A 632 9.51 -32.19 -13.15
CA ALA A 632 8.07 -32.13 -13.36
C ALA A 632 7.62 -32.98 -14.58
N GLY A 633 8.55 -33.65 -15.26
CA GLY A 633 8.29 -34.36 -16.52
C GLY A 633 8.46 -33.45 -17.74
N GLY A 634 8.11 -33.93 -18.94
CA GLY A 634 8.13 -33.11 -20.15
C GLY A 634 6.75 -32.52 -20.42
N PHE A 635 6.60 -31.19 -20.45
CA PHE A 635 5.37 -30.41 -20.78
C PHE A 635 4.13 -30.79 -19.91
N SER A 636 3.37 -29.98 -19.19
CA SER A 636 3.19 -28.55 -18.99
C SER A 636 2.89 -28.35 -17.50
N ALA A 637 3.87 -27.90 -16.72
CA ALA A 637 3.75 -27.79 -15.27
C ALA A 637 3.22 -26.41 -14.85
N GLN A 638 1.90 -26.25 -14.66
CA GLN A 638 1.31 -25.14 -13.90
C GLN A 638 1.27 -25.59 -12.42
N PRO A 639 2.33 -25.38 -11.62
CA PRO A 639 2.28 -25.77 -10.22
C PRO A 639 1.29 -24.89 -9.48
N LYS A 640 0.45 -25.50 -8.66
CA LYS A 640 -0.26 -24.81 -7.58
C LYS A 640 0.24 -25.35 -6.24
N VAL A 641 0.35 -24.48 -5.25
CA VAL A 641 0.85 -24.81 -3.92
C VAL A 641 -0.20 -24.51 -2.88
N ASP A 642 -0.44 -25.50 -2.02
CA ASP A 642 -1.08 -25.27 -0.74
C ASP A 642 -0.17 -25.87 0.32
N GLY A 643 0.49 -25.00 1.07
CA GLY A 643 1.43 -25.45 2.08
C GLY A 643 2.68 -26.12 1.54
N ASN A 644 2.92 -27.38 1.91
CA ASN A 644 3.99 -28.18 1.28
C ASN A 644 3.47 -29.04 0.12
N LEU A 645 2.18 -29.01 -0.19
CA LEU A 645 1.63 -29.81 -1.28
C LEU A 645 1.71 -29.01 -2.57
N VAL A 646 2.47 -29.53 -3.52
CA VAL A 646 2.55 -28.97 -4.87
C VAL A 646 1.89 -29.94 -5.83
N VAL A 647 0.85 -29.46 -6.51
CA VAL A 647 0.19 -30.20 -7.59
C VAL A 647 0.60 -29.59 -8.93
N TRP A 648 0.85 -30.43 -9.94
CA TRP A 648 1.12 -29.96 -11.30
C TRP A 648 0.66 -30.96 -12.35
N ALA A 649 0.51 -30.47 -13.58
CA ALA A 649 0.31 -31.31 -14.76
C ALA A 649 1.65 -31.62 -15.45
N GLY A 650 1.82 -32.83 -16.00
CA GLY A 650 3.08 -33.20 -16.65
C GLY A 650 2.98 -34.39 -17.62
N GLY A 651 3.87 -34.46 -18.60
CA GLY A 651 3.91 -35.49 -19.63
C GLY A 651 5.26 -36.21 -19.72
N PRO A 652 5.41 -37.14 -20.67
CA PRO A 652 6.67 -37.84 -20.90
C PRO A 652 7.77 -36.92 -21.47
N PRO A 653 9.06 -37.17 -21.19
CA PRO A 653 10.16 -36.42 -21.81
C PRO A 653 10.19 -36.58 -23.35
N VAL A 654 10.38 -35.49 -24.10
CA VAL A 654 10.47 -35.52 -25.59
C VAL A 654 11.67 -34.78 -26.16
N GLY A 655 12.23 -35.32 -27.26
CA GLY A 655 13.15 -34.61 -28.14
C GLY A 655 12.50 -34.30 -29.49
N GLY A 656 12.18 -33.03 -29.78
CA GLY A 656 11.61 -32.59 -31.07
C GLY A 656 10.45 -31.59 -30.96
N SER A 657 9.82 -31.26 -32.10
CA SER A 657 8.70 -30.29 -32.22
C SER A 657 7.54 -30.60 -31.26
N LEU A 658 7.22 -29.61 -30.43
CA LEU A 658 6.34 -29.60 -29.24
C LEU A 658 4.82 -29.85 -29.49
N THR A 659 4.41 -30.59 -30.51
CA THR A 659 3.05 -30.42 -31.06
C THR A 659 1.98 -31.48 -30.70
N ARG A 660 2.30 -32.59 -29.99
CA ARG A 660 1.33 -33.71 -29.75
C ARG A 660 1.60 -34.57 -28.49
N MET A 661 1.15 -34.15 -27.30
CA MET A 661 1.38 -34.81 -26.00
C MET A 661 0.20 -34.76 -25.02
N CYS A 662 -0.19 -35.90 -24.48
CA CYS A 662 -1.12 -35.92 -23.34
C CYS A 662 -0.37 -35.81 -22.02
N THR A 663 -0.97 -35.12 -21.05
CA THR A 663 -0.45 -34.91 -19.70
C THR A 663 -1.15 -35.79 -18.68
N GLY A 664 -0.55 -35.93 -17.49
CA GLY A 664 -1.11 -36.50 -16.27
C GLY A 664 -1.09 -35.47 -15.13
N ILE A 665 -1.66 -35.82 -13.97
CA ILE A 665 -1.65 -35.00 -12.75
C ILE A 665 -0.77 -35.67 -11.69
N TYR A 666 0.13 -34.89 -11.13
CA TYR A 666 1.07 -35.33 -10.10
C TYR A 666 0.97 -34.42 -8.89
N LEU A 667 1.24 -35.00 -7.73
CA LEU A 667 1.25 -34.35 -6.43
C LEU A 667 2.58 -34.65 -5.75
N ARG A 668 3.18 -33.66 -5.10
CA ARG A 668 4.38 -33.86 -4.29
C ARG A 668 4.25 -33.08 -3.00
N ASP A 669 4.55 -33.77 -1.90
CA ASP A 669 4.91 -33.11 -0.65
C ASP A 669 6.36 -32.62 -0.75
N LEU A 670 6.62 -31.34 -0.54
CA LEU A 670 7.96 -30.76 -0.60
C LEU A 670 8.91 -31.36 0.46
N ALA A 671 8.38 -31.97 1.52
CA ALA A 671 9.17 -32.72 2.49
C ALA A 671 9.58 -34.13 2.01
N ALA A 672 8.93 -34.65 0.97
CA ALA A 672 9.19 -35.98 0.42
C ALA A 672 10.09 -35.92 -0.83
N GLU A 673 10.85 -37.00 -1.07
CA GLU A 673 11.72 -37.12 -2.25
C GLU A 673 10.93 -37.50 -3.52
N ASP A 674 9.91 -38.35 -3.36
CA ASP A 674 9.09 -38.90 -4.44
C ASP A 674 7.77 -38.14 -4.63
N HIS A 675 7.14 -38.30 -5.80
CA HIS A 675 5.83 -37.76 -6.12
C HIS A 675 4.77 -38.87 -6.23
N ILE A 676 3.52 -38.49 -6.00
CA ILE A 676 2.32 -39.33 -6.18
C ILE A 676 1.73 -39.03 -7.55
N THR A 677 1.42 -40.07 -8.32
CA THR A 677 0.70 -39.93 -9.60
C THR A 677 -0.80 -40.03 -9.34
N LEU A 678 -1.51 -38.89 -9.34
CA LEU A 678 -2.97 -38.86 -9.21
C LEU A 678 -3.65 -39.33 -10.49
N ARG A 679 -3.14 -38.92 -11.65
CA ARG A 679 -3.58 -39.41 -12.96
C ARG A 679 -2.37 -39.63 -13.88
N PRO A 680 -2.15 -40.86 -14.39
CA PRO A 680 -1.06 -41.09 -15.33
C PRO A 680 -1.39 -40.48 -16.70
N TYR A 681 -0.38 -40.02 -17.43
CA TYR A 681 -0.58 -39.66 -18.84
C TYR A 681 -0.90 -40.90 -19.68
N THR A 682 -1.73 -40.74 -20.71
CA THR A 682 -2.08 -41.81 -21.65
C THR A 682 -2.07 -41.31 -23.09
N ASP A 683 -2.24 -42.18 -24.09
CA ASP A 683 -2.37 -41.74 -25.48
C ASP A 683 -3.78 -41.21 -25.82
N HIS A 684 -4.73 -41.28 -24.87
CA HIS A 684 -6.16 -41.04 -25.12
C HIS A 684 -6.88 -40.07 -24.17
N GLU A 685 -6.20 -39.58 -23.15
CA GLU A 685 -6.73 -38.62 -22.18
C GLU A 685 -5.64 -37.62 -21.82
N SER A 686 -6.02 -36.36 -21.59
CA SER A 686 -5.12 -35.29 -21.17
C SER A 686 -5.72 -34.50 -20.01
N TYR A 687 -4.87 -34.02 -19.10
CA TYR A 687 -5.28 -33.33 -17.87
C TYR A 687 -4.53 -32.00 -17.67
N SER A 688 -5.19 -30.92 -17.23
CA SER A 688 -4.57 -29.59 -17.12
C SER A 688 -5.20 -28.73 -16.02
N HIS A 689 -4.62 -27.55 -15.75
CA HIS A 689 -5.10 -26.56 -14.78
C HIS A 689 -5.45 -27.17 -13.42
N PRO A 690 -4.53 -27.89 -12.75
CA PRO A 690 -4.81 -28.36 -11.41
C PRO A 690 -4.90 -27.17 -10.45
N ALA A 691 -5.82 -27.24 -9.48
CA ALA A 691 -5.89 -26.35 -8.33
C ALA A 691 -6.02 -27.17 -7.04
N ILE A 692 -5.56 -26.64 -5.91
CA ILE A 692 -5.50 -27.34 -4.63
C ILE A 692 -5.96 -26.44 -3.49
N SER A 693 -6.78 -26.99 -2.59
CA SER A 693 -7.12 -26.39 -1.32
C SER A 693 -7.22 -27.46 -0.24
N GLY A 694 -6.39 -27.38 0.79
CA GLY A 694 -6.21 -28.37 1.85
C GLY A 694 -5.94 -29.77 1.30
N HIS A 695 -6.96 -30.62 1.36
CA HIS A 695 -6.90 -32.02 0.91
C HIS A 695 -7.68 -32.28 -0.38
N LYS A 696 -8.13 -31.24 -1.10
CA LYS A 696 -8.89 -31.40 -2.34
C LYS A 696 -8.11 -30.83 -3.50
N VAL A 697 -8.01 -31.64 -4.55
CA VAL A 697 -7.35 -31.28 -5.82
C VAL A 697 -8.38 -31.38 -6.93
N VAL A 698 -8.51 -30.34 -7.74
CA VAL A 698 -9.39 -30.31 -8.92
C VAL A 698 -8.57 -30.04 -10.18
N TRP A 699 -9.04 -30.49 -11.34
CA TRP A 699 -8.38 -30.30 -12.63
C TRP A 699 -9.36 -30.41 -13.80
N VAL A 700 -8.92 -29.94 -14.96
CA VAL A 700 -9.60 -30.11 -16.26
C VAL A 700 -9.22 -31.44 -16.88
N GLN A 701 -10.21 -32.21 -17.36
CA GLN A 701 -10.01 -33.48 -18.08
C GLN A 701 -10.54 -33.41 -19.51
N HIS A 702 -9.72 -33.84 -20.47
CA HIS A 702 -10.15 -34.13 -21.83
C HIS A 702 -10.08 -35.63 -22.12
N ALA A 703 -11.24 -36.25 -22.36
CA ALA A 703 -11.35 -37.67 -22.68
C ALA A 703 -11.51 -37.92 -24.20
N GLY A 704 -11.07 -39.09 -24.67
CA GLY A 704 -11.34 -39.56 -26.03
C GLY A 704 -10.52 -38.87 -27.12
N ILE A 705 -9.33 -38.37 -26.78
CA ILE A 705 -8.33 -37.86 -27.71
C ILE A 705 -7.55 -39.06 -28.31
N ASP A 706 -6.93 -38.94 -29.48
CA ASP A 706 -5.84 -39.85 -29.89
C ASP A 706 -4.64 -39.00 -30.29
N ARG A 707 -3.53 -39.20 -29.58
CA ARG A 707 -2.37 -38.33 -29.78
C ARG A 707 -1.76 -38.38 -31.19
N ASN A 708 -2.08 -39.42 -31.95
CA ASN A 708 -1.52 -39.69 -33.25
C ASN A 708 -2.38 -39.15 -34.41
N VAL A 709 -3.63 -38.73 -34.13
CA VAL A 709 -4.55 -38.23 -35.15
C VAL A 709 -4.50 -36.72 -35.24
N ALA A 710 -3.96 -36.19 -36.35
CA ALA A 710 -3.95 -34.76 -36.61
C ALA A 710 -5.39 -34.24 -36.78
N GLY A 711 -5.82 -33.29 -35.94
CA GLY A 711 -7.13 -32.64 -36.00
C GLY A 711 -8.13 -33.01 -34.89
N GLN A 712 -7.82 -33.98 -34.02
CA GLN A 712 -8.67 -34.34 -32.85
C GLN A 712 -8.42 -33.50 -31.59
N TRP A 713 -7.74 -32.36 -31.72
CA TRP A 713 -7.22 -31.61 -30.58
C TRP A 713 -7.77 -30.20 -30.49
N ALA A 714 -8.32 -29.66 -31.57
CA ALA A 714 -8.89 -28.32 -31.56
C ALA A 714 -10.29 -28.35 -30.94
N ASN A 715 -10.54 -27.49 -29.96
CA ASN A 715 -11.86 -27.22 -29.39
C ASN A 715 -12.57 -28.48 -28.84
N MET A 716 -11.84 -29.28 -28.06
CA MET A 716 -12.32 -30.53 -27.47
C MET A 716 -13.18 -30.27 -26.24
N PRO A 717 -14.26 -31.06 -26.03
CA PRO A 717 -15.02 -30.98 -24.78
C PRO A 717 -14.14 -31.33 -23.58
N TYR A 718 -14.46 -30.76 -22.42
CA TYR A 718 -13.79 -31.09 -21.17
C TYR A 718 -14.77 -31.23 -20.00
N ASP A 719 -14.30 -31.96 -18.99
CA ASP A 719 -14.94 -32.19 -17.70
C ASP A 719 -14.13 -31.50 -16.59
N ILE A 720 -14.78 -31.18 -15.48
CA ILE A 720 -14.12 -30.78 -14.22
C ILE A 720 -14.13 -31.99 -13.29
N CYS A 721 -12.94 -32.43 -12.90
CA CYS A 721 -12.73 -33.63 -12.08
C CYS A 721 -11.84 -33.32 -10.89
N GLY A 722 -11.77 -34.22 -9.92
CA GLY A 722 -10.91 -34.03 -8.76
C GLY A 722 -10.60 -35.30 -7.99
N ALA A 723 -9.77 -35.14 -6.97
CA ALA A 723 -9.46 -36.13 -5.96
C ALA A 723 -9.42 -35.49 -4.57
N ASP A 724 -9.99 -36.18 -3.59
CA ASP A 724 -9.73 -35.97 -2.18
C ASP A 724 -8.51 -36.81 -1.79
N ILE A 725 -7.47 -36.11 -1.32
CA ILE A 725 -6.15 -36.64 -0.97
C ILE A 725 -5.92 -36.63 0.54
N SER A 726 -7.00 -36.66 1.34
CA SER A 726 -6.91 -36.83 2.81
C SER A 726 -6.18 -38.13 3.21
N ASP A 727 -6.18 -39.11 2.32
CA ASP A 727 -5.27 -40.26 2.30
C ASP A 727 -4.57 -40.29 0.91
N PRO A 728 -3.34 -39.77 0.80
CA PRO A 728 -2.62 -39.71 -0.46
C PRO A 728 -2.29 -41.09 -1.06
N GLU A 729 -2.27 -42.15 -0.24
CA GLU A 729 -2.06 -43.53 -0.72
C GLU A 729 -3.31 -44.10 -1.37
N ASN A 730 -4.50 -43.63 -0.97
CA ASN A 730 -5.80 -44.06 -1.50
C ASN A 730 -6.72 -42.87 -1.85
N PRO A 731 -6.40 -42.07 -2.89
CA PRO A 731 -7.21 -40.90 -3.24
C PRO A 731 -8.63 -41.27 -3.66
N VAL A 732 -9.62 -40.47 -3.21
CA VAL A 732 -11.02 -40.63 -3.62
C VAL A 732 -11.31 -39.71 -4.79
N TYR A 733 -11.52 -40.28 -5.98
CA TYR A 733 -11.78 -39.52 -7.20
C TYR A 733 -13.25 -39.19 -7.39
N PHE A 734 -13.54 -37.99 -7.88
CA PHE A 734 -14.88 -37.50 -8.16
C PHE A 734 -14.92 -36.68 -9.47
N THR A 735 -16.12 -36.51 -10.01
CA THR A 735 -16.40 -35.63 -11.15
C THR A 735 -17.33 -34.53 -10.68
N VAL A 736 -16.92 -33.28 -10.83
CA VAL A 736 -17.71 -32.10 -10.45
C VAL A 736 -18.81 -31.87 -11.50
N ALA A 737 -18.42 -31.80 -12.77
CA ALA A 737 -19.33 -31.56 -13.88
C ALA A 737 -18.74 -32.09 -15.19
N THR A 738 -19.60 -32.56 -16.10
CA THR A 738 -19.21 -33.15 -17.39
C THR A 738 -19.59 -32.26 -18.57
N ASN A 739 -18.74 -32.20 -19.60
CA ASN A 739 -18.95 -31.48 -20.84
C ASN A 739 -19.30 -30.00 -20.60
N VAL A 740 -18.52 -29.36 -19.72
CA VAL A 740 -18.78 -28.00 -19.23
C VAL A 740 -18.39 -26.91 -20.22
N GLY A 741 -17.50 -27.23 -21.16
CA GLY A 741 -17.01 -26.29 -22.16
C GLY A 741 -16.22 -26.99 -23.24
N ARG A 742 -15.61 -26.20 -24.13
CA ARG A 742 -14.72 -26.70 -25.18
C ARG A 742 -13.44 -25.86 -25.27
N ARG A 743 -12.28 -26.51 -25.28
CA ARG A 743 -10.97 -25.87 -25.46
C ARG A 743 -9.93 -26.86 -25.97
N ASP A 744 -8.77 -26.35 -26.35
CA ASP A 744 -7.64 -27.18 -26.74
C ASP A 744 -7.04 -27.85 -25.48
N PRO A 745 -6.69 -29.15 -25.53
CA PRO A 745 -6.13 -29.91 -24.40
C PRO A 745 -4.65 -29.58 -24.14
N PHE A 746 -4.07 -28.66 -24.91
CA PHE A 746 -2.73 -28.12 -24.75
C PHE A 746 -2.79 -26.63 -24.47
N PRO A 747 -2.00 -26.11 -23.52
CA PRO A 747 -1.78 -24.68 -23.44
C PRO A 747 -0.94 -24.20 -24.64
N TYR A 748 -1.37 -23.09 -25.24
CA TYR A 748 -0.68 -22.33 -26.27
C TYR A 748 0.61 -21.71 -25.69
N GLN A 749 1.65 -21.55 -26.52
CA GLN A 749 3.04 -21.32 -26.05
C GLN A 749 3.34 -19.91 -25.47
N SER A 750 2.34 -19.03 -25.31
CA SER A 750 2.56 -17.63 -24.89
C SER A 750 2.04 -17.36 -23.46
N PRO A 751 2.93 -17.11 -22.49
CA PRO A 751 2.59 -16.61 -21.15
C PRO A 751 1.79 -15.29 -21.14
N ALA A 752 1.72 -14.57 -22.26
CA ALA A 752 0.93 -13.34 -22.36
C ALA A 752 -0.53 -13.58 -22.80
N ASN A 753 -0.83 -14.77 -23.35
CA ASN A 753 -2.09 -15.04 -24.06
C ASN A 753 -2.88 -16.23 -23.50
N ASP A 754 -2.32 -17.01 -22.57
CA ASP A 754 -2.93 -18.27 -22.12
C ASP A 754 -2.71 -18.52 -20.61
N TYR A 755 -3.22 -17.60 -19.80
CA TYR A 755 -3.41 -17.77 -18.36
C TYR A 755 -4.92 -17.68 -18.05
N ASP A 756 -5.72 -18.42 -18.82
CA ASP A 756 -7.10 -18.71 -18.42
C ASP A 756 -7.01 -19.73 -17.27
N ASP A 757 -6.92 -19.27 -16.02
CA ASP A 757 -7.21 -20.11 -14.86
C ASP A 757 -8.65 -20.58 -15.02
N VAL A 758 -8.84 -21.80 -15.51
CA VAL A 758 -10.17 -22.29 -15.88
C VAL A 758 -10.91 -22.88 -14.69
N VAL A 759 -10.19 -23.36 -13.69
CA VAL A 759 -10.76 -23.92 -12.47
C VAL A 759 -9.91 -23.51 -11.28
N ASP A 760 -10.57 -23.12 -10.20
CA ASP A 760 -9.94 -22.76 -8.93
C ASP A 760 -10.79 -23.29 -7.75
N ILE A 761 -10.20 -23.39 -6.55
CA ILE A 761 -10.85 -23.96 -5.37
C ILE A 761 -10.44 -23.24 -4.09
N SER A 762 -11.43 -22.93 -3.23
CA SER A 762 -11.19 -22.47 -1.86
C SER A 762 -12.05 -23.28 -0.89
N GLY A 763 -11.40 -24.09 -0.05
CA GLY A 763 -12.07 -25.06 0.82
C GLY A 763 -12.90 -26.05 0.01
N ASP A 764 -14.23 -25.96 0.17
CA ASP A 764 -15.21 -26.83 -0.49
C ASP A 764 -15.90 -26.19 -1.70
N LEU A 765 -15.52 -24.96 -2.07
CA LEU A 765 -16.10 -24.24 -3.19
C LEU A 765 -15.18 -24.30 -4.41
N VAL A 766 -15.64 -24.96 -5.48
CA VAL A 766 -14.95 -25.03 -6.78
C VAL A 766 -15.59 -24.02 -7.72
N VAL A 767 -14.78 -23.21 -8.40
CA VAL A 767 -15.25 -22.27 -9.43
C VAL A 767 -14.59 -22.60 -10.76
N TRP A 768 -15.32 -22.44 -11.87
CA TRP A 768 -14.75 -22.64 -13.19
C TRP A 768 -15.41 -21.79 -14.28
N GLU A 769 -14.66 -21.58 -15.36
CA GLU A 769 -15.17 -21.05 -16.62
C GLU A 769 -15.74 -22.18 -17.49
N GLY A 770 -16.93 -21.98 -18.03
CA GLY A 770 -17.55 -22.89 -19.01
C GLY A 770 -18.34 -22.15 -20.08
N ASN A 771 -17.96 -22.32 -21.35
CA ASN A 771 -18.62 -21.67 -22.51
C ASN A 771 -18.73 -20.13 -22.41
N GLY A 772 -17.83 -19.47 -21.68
CA GLY A 772 -17.83 -18.02 -21.49
C GLY A 772 -18.66 -17.53 -20.30
N ASP A 773 -19.17 -18.43 -19.46
CA ASP A 773 -19.86 -18.14 -18.20
C ASP A 773 -19.02 -18.59 -17.00
N ILE A 774 -19.33 -18.09 -15.80
CA ILE A 774 -18.74 -18.55 -14.53
C ILE A 774 -19.73 -19.44 -13.77
N TYR A 775 -19.28 -20.63 -13.40
CA TYR A 775 -20.02 -21.61 -12.60
C TYR A 775 -19.28 -21.91 -11.30
N ALA A 776 -20.03 -22.43 -10.33
CA ALA A 776 -19.48 -22.89 -9.08
C ALA A 776 -20.13 -24.20 -8.62
N ALA A 777 -19.45 -24.94 -7.77
CA ALA A 777 -19.95 -26.13 -7.14
C ALA A 777 -19.50 -26.25 -5.68
N ASN A 778 -20.43 -26.67 -4.83
CA ASN A 778 -20.11 -27.08 -3.47
C ASN A 778 -19.75 -28.58 -3.47
N ILE A 779 -18.54 -28.91 -3.03
CA ILE A 779 -18.01 -30.27 -2.96
C ILE A 779 -17.81 -30.78 -1.52
N ALA A 780 -18.48 -30.17 -0.53
CA ALA A 780 -18.44 -30.63 0.86
C ALA A 780 -18.93 -32.08 1.01
N ASP A 781 -19.97 -32.47 0.27
CA ASP A 781 -20.42 -33.85 0.12
C ASP A 781 -20.16 -34.36 -1.31
N LEU A 782 -19.13 -35.19 -1.47
CA LEU A 782 -18.74 -35.76 -2.77
C LEU A 782 -19.80 -36.68 -3.38
N ASN A 783 -20.81 -37.12 -2.61
CA ASN A 783 -21.92 -37.91 -3.13
C ASN A 783 -23.06 -37.03 -3.68
N ASN A 784 -23.07 -35.74 -3.34
CA ASN A 784 -24.10 -34.80 -3.71
C ASN A 784 -23.48 -33.42 -4.03
N ILE A 785 -22.78 -33.36 -5.16
CA ILE A 785 -22.17 -32.12 -5.65
C ILE A 785 -23.28 -31.23 -6.24
N GLU A 786 -23.42 -30.04 -5.68
CA GLU A 786 -24.39 -29.03 -6.13
C GLU A 786 -23.70 -28.01 -7.04
N VAL A 787 -24.10 -27.99 -8.31
CA VAL A 787 -23.57 -27.07 -9.33
C VAL A 787 -24.56 -25.93 -9.58
N PHE A 788 -24.07 -24.70 -9.59
CA PHE A 788 -24.87 -23.50 -9.83
C PHE A 788 -24.10 -22.47 -10.67
N THR A 789 -24.84 -21.49 -11.20
CA THR A 789 -24.29 -20.42 -12.05
C THR A 789 -23.94 -19.21 -11.20
N VAL A 790 -22.72 -18.68 -11.35
CA VAL A 790 -22.30 -17.43 -10.71
C VAL A 790 -22.59 -16.23 -11.60
N CYS A 791 -22.31 -16.38 -12.90
CA CYS A 791 -22.47 -15.32 -13.90
C CYS A 791 -22.76 -15.96 -15.28
N ASN A 792 -23.78 -15.45 -16.01
CA ASN A 792 -24.19 -15.97 -17.32
C ASN A 792 -24.47 -14.86 -18.35
N ASP A 793 -23.60 -13.85 -18.38
CA ASP A 793 -23.81 -12.73 -19.28
C ASP A 793 -23.48 -13.10 -20.74
N PRO A 794 -24.14 -12.50 -21.75
CA PRO A 794 -23.83 -12.77 -23.14
C PRO A 794 -22.38 -12.48 -23.58
N ALA A 795 -21.65 -11.60 -22.89
CA ALA A 795 -20.22 -11.41 -23.11
C ALA A 795 -19.42 -12.57 -22.53
N ARG A 796 -18.10 -12.62 -22.77
CA ARG A 796 -17.27 -13.70 -22.21
C ARG A 796 -16.80 -13.35 -20.80
N GLN A 797 -16.87 -14.31 -19.89
CA GLN A 797 -16.23 -14.29 -18.57
C GLN A 797 -15.12 -15.34 -18.52
N ARG A 798 -13.98 -15.02 -17.91
CA ARG A 798 -12.79 -15.89 -17.80
C ARG A 798 -11.98 -15.59 -16.55
N ASP A 799 -10.94 -16.38 -16.30
CA ASP A 799 -10.00 -16.22 -15.18
C ASP A 799 -10.66 -16.18 -13.78
N PRO A 800 -11.60 -17.08 -13.43
CA PRO A 800 -12.15 -17.11 -12.07
C PRO A 800 -11.07 -17.43 -11.01
N ALA A 801 -11.05 -16.64 -9.94
CA ALA A 801 -10.32 -16.92 -8.71
C ALA A 801 -11.26 -16.87 -7.50
N VAL A 802 -11.01 -17.68 -6.48
CA VAL A 802 -11.88 -17.80 -5.30
C VAL A 802 -11.12 -17.77 -3.97
N SER A 803 -11.62 -16.99 -3.00
CA SER A 803 -11.19 -17.07 -1.60
C SER A 803 -12.40 -16.98 -0.68
N GLY A 804 -12.61 -18.05 0.09
CA GLY A 804 -13.76 -18.23 0.95
C GLY A 804 -15.08 -18.16 0.16
N ARG A 805 -15.74 -17.00 0.23
CA ARG A 805 -17.05 -16.76 -0.38
C ARG A 805 -17.05 -15.73 -1.51
N TYR A 806 -15.90 -15.14 -1.78
CA TYR A 806 -15.73 -14.18 -2.84
C TYR A 806 -15.15 -14.87 -4.06
N VAL A 807 -15.78 -14.63 -5.21
CA VAL A 807 -15.32 -15.08 -6.52
C VAL A 807 -15.06 -13.85 -7.36
N VAL A 808 -13.91 -13.75 -7.99
CA VAL A 808 -13.56 -12.65 -8.89
C VAL A 808 -13.20 -13.20 -10.27
N TRP A 809 -13.48 -12.45 -11.32
CA TRP A 809 -13.20 -12.88 -12.70
C TRP A 809 -12.96 -11.69 -13.63
N THR A 810 -12.33 -11.98 -14.77
CA THR A 810 -12.19 -11.05 -15.90
C THR A 810 -13.45 -11.09 -16.76
N ASP A 811 -14.01 -9.93 -17.08
CA ASP A 811 -15.30 -9.78 -17.75
C ASP A 811 -15.22 -8.92 -19.02
N GLU A 812 -15.78 -9.40 -20.14
CA GLU A 812 -15.77 -8.69 -21.44
C GLU A 812 -17.08 -7.93 -21.76
N ARG A 813 -17.97 -7.71 -20.80
CA ARG A 813 -19.26 -7.01 -21.01
C ARG A 813 -19.10 -5.62 -21.63
N ASN A 814 -18.12 -4.85 -21.13
CA ASN A 814 -17.93 -3.46 -21.54
C ASN A 814 -16.79 -3.30 -22.54
N ASP A 815 -15.72 -4.09 -22.41
CA ASP A 815 -14.61 -4.12 -23.37
C ASP A 815 -13.82 -5.45 -23.39
N GLN A 816 -12.49 -5.41 -23.51
CA GLN A 816 -11.64 -6.60 -23.59
C GLN A 816 -11.28 -7.20 -22.21
N GLY A 817 -11.64 -6.52 -21.11
CA GLY A 817 -11.48 -7.02 -19.75
C GLY A 817 -11.69 -5.94 -18.68
N ASP A 818 -12.70 -6.16 -17.84
CA ASP A 818 -12.99 -5.51 -16.56
C ASP A 818 -12.86 -6.52 -15.41
N ILE A 819 -12.73 -6.09 -14.15
CA ILE A 819 -12.82 -6.99 -12.99
C ILE A 819 -14.20 -6.91 -12.37
N TYR A 820 -14.85 -8.07 -12.27
CA TYR A 820 -16.09 -8.26 -11.53
C TYR A 820 -15.87 -9.24 -10.39
N GLY A 821 -16.72 -9.13 -9.39
CA GLY A 821 -16.77 -10.04 -8.26
C GLY A 821 -18.18 -10.51 -7.98
N ALA A 822 -18.30 -11.61 -7.25
CA ALA A 822 -19.53 -12.07 -6.64
C ALA A 822 -19.27 -12.48 -5.20
N GLU A 823 -20.25 -12.19 -4.36
CA GLU A 823 -20.35 -12.76 -3.03
C GLU A 823 -21.34 -13.93 -3.08
N ILE A 824 -20.91 -15.10 -2.62
CA ILE A 824 -21.72 -16.31 -2.54
C ILE A 824 -22.14 -16.50 -1.08
N LEU A 825 -23.41 -16.29 -0.76
CA LEU A 825 -23.99 -16.66 0.54
C LEU A 825 -24.31 -18.15 0.55
N ASP A 826 -24.99 -18.57 -0.50
CA ASP A 826 -25.38 -19.95 -0.81
C ASP A 826 -25.68 -20.04 -2.32
N PRO A 827 -25.91 -21.24 -2.88
CA PRO A 827 -26.16 -21.44 -4.31
C PRO A 827 -27.34 -20.64 -4.90
N ASP A 828 -28.32 -20.24 -4.10
CA ASP A 828 -29.48 -19.45 -4.54
C ASP A 828 -29.29 -17.94 -4.35
N HIS A 829 -28.28 -17.52 -3.58
CA HIS A 829 -27.99 -16.12 -3.22
C HIS A 829 -26.58 -15.72 -3.66
N VAL A 830 -26.42 -15.54 -4.98
CA VAL A 830 -25.22 -14.98 -5.59
C VAL A 830 -25.42 -13.49 -5.88
N ARG A 831 -24.54 -12.64 -5.34
CA ARG A 831 -24.56 -11.19 -5.59
C ARG A 831 -23.34 -10.76 -6.38
N VAL A 832 -23.54 -10.42 -7.65
CA VAL A 832 -22.50 -9.87 -8.55
C VAL A 832 -22.33 -8.36 -8.34
N PHE A 833 -21.09 -7.87 -8.35
CA PHE A 833 -20.73 -6.46 -8.23
C PHE A 833 -19.47 -6.13 -9.06
N GLU A 834 -19.26 -4.83 -9.27
CA GLU A 834 -18.18 -4.28 -10.08
C GLU A 834 -16.97 -3.97 -9.21
N ILE A 835 -15.76 -4.36 -9.62
CA ILE A 835 -14.52 -4.07 -8.90
C ILE A 835 -13.71 -2.98 -9.60
N ALA A 836 -13.44 -3.15 -10.90
CA ALA A 836 -12.66 -2.18 -11.65
C ALA A 836 -13.11 -2.12 -13.11
N LYS A 837 -13.29 -0.89 -13.62
CA LYS A 837 -13.63 -0.60 -15.02
C LYS A 837 -12.67 0.41 -15.62
N GLY A 838 -12.14 0.10 -16.79
CA GLY A 838 -11.21 0.97 -17.51
C GLY A 838 -11.09 0.54 -18.97
N ARG A 839 -10.47 1.36 -19.84
CA ARG A 839 -10.32 0.97 -21.25
C ARG A 839 -9.27 -0.11 -21.41
N LYS A 840 -9.69 -1.31 -21.81
CA LYS A 840 -8.90 -2.43 -22.35
C LYS A 840 -7.65 -2.76 -21.54
N GLY A 841 -7.81 -3.31 -20.35
CA GLY A 841 -6.64 -3.87 -19.68
C GLY A 841 -6.83 -4.58 -18.35
N GLN A 842 -8.04 -4.63 -17.77
CA GLN A 842 -8.20 -5.27 -16.48
C GLN A 842 -8.42 -6.78 -16.62
N ARG A 843 -7.56 -7.59 -15.99
CA ARG A 843 -7.65 -9.06 -16.05
C ARG A 843 -6.86 -9.76 -14.96
N GLN A 844 -6.88 -11.08 -14.96
CA GLN A 844 -6.12 -11.94 -14.04
C GLN A 844 -6.31 -11.53 -12.57
N PRO A 845 -7.56 -11.46 -12.07
CA PRO A 845 -7.78 -11.13 -10.69
C PRO A 845 -7.37 -12.30 -9.79
N ALA A 846 -6.76 -11.99 -8.66
CA ALA A 846 -6.57 -12.87 -7.52
C ALA A 846 -7.27 -12.25 -6.31
N VAL A 847 -7.81 -13.08 -5.43
CA VAL A 847 -8.56 -12.64 -4.26
C VAL A 847 -8.08 -13.39 -3.02
N ASP A 848 -7.94 -12.67 -1.91
CA ASP A 848 -7.87 -13.27 -0.59
C ASP A 848 -8.67 -12.46 0.44
N GLY A 849 -9.66 -13.09 1.07
CA GLY A 849 -10.61 -12.39 1.93
C GLY A 849 -11.31 -11.23 1.19
N CYS A 850 -11.15 -10.01 1.68
CA CYS A 850 -11.69 -8.80 1.05
C CYS A 850 -10.74 -8.15 0.03
N MET A 851 -9.50 -8.63 -0.08
CA MET A 851 -8.49 -8.02 -0.91
C MET A 851 -8.50 -8.64 -2.31
N VAL A 852 -8.45 -7.79 -3.32
CA VAL A 852 -8.42 -8.19 -4.73
C VAL A 852 -7.21 -7.56 -5.38
N ALA A 853 -6.29 -8.41 -5.86
CA ALA A 853 -5.20 -7.98 -6.71
C ALA A 853 -5.57 -8.26 -8.17
N TYR A 854 -5.31 -7.34 -9.09
CA TYR A 854 -5.60 -7.57 -10.50
C TYR A 854 -4.61 -6.83 -11.39
N LEU A 855 -4.53 -7.26 -12.63
CA LEU A 855 -3.73 -6.60 -13.64
C LEU A 855 -4.52 -5.46 -14.28
N ASP A 856 -3.88 -4.33 -14.54
CA ASP A 856 -4.41 -3.17 -15.28
C ASP A 856 -3.41 -2.79 -16.38
N GLY A 857 -3.59 -3.28 -17.62
CA GLY A 857 -2.70 -3.00 -18.77
C GLY A 857 -2.88 -3.96 -19.96
N GLU A 858 -2.05 -3.89 -21.02
CA GLU A 858 -2.22 -4.69 -22.26
C GLU A 858 -1.69 -6.13 -22.16
N GLU A 859 -2.06 -7.03 -23.09
CA GLU A 859 -1.81 -8.50 -23.09
C GLU A 859 -0.39 -8.93 -22.62
N SER A 860 0.67 -8.15 -22.90
CA SER A 860 2.06 -8.46 -22.53
C SER A 860 2.45 -8.18 -21.07
N GLY A 861 1.58 -7.57 -20.27
CA GLY A 861 1.86 -7.15 -18.89
C GLY A 861 1.12 -5.87 -18.53
N GLY A 862 0.87 -5.68 -17.24
CA GLY A 862 0.11 -4.54 -16.74
C GLY A 862 0.47 -4.18 -15.31
N GLN A 863 -0.06 -3.06 -14.85
CA GLN A 863 0.12 -2.60 -13.49
C GLN A 863 -0.65 -3.54 -12.56
N ILE A 864 0.01 -4.05 -11.51
CA ILE A 864 -0.69 -4.76 -10.43
C ILE A 864 -1.40 -3.72 -9.58
N ARG A 865 -2.73 -3.80 -9.55
CA ARG A 865 -3.62 -3.00 -8.72
C ARG A 865 -4.10 -3.85 -7.55
N VAL A 866 -4.38 -3.20 -6.43
CA VAL A 866 -4.97 -3.84 -5.27
C VAL A 866 -6.15 -3.02 -4.79
N ALA A 867 -7.26 -3.67 -4.53
CA ALA A 867 -8.47 -3.07 -4.00
C ALA A 867 -8.99 -3.90 -2.82
N CYS A 868 -9.80 -3.27 -1.97
CA CYS A 868 -10.50 -3.92 -0.87
C CYS A 868 -12.01 -3.81 -1.09
N ILE A 869 -12.72 -4.93 -0.94
CA ILE A 869 -14.17 -5.02 -0.98
C ILE A 869 -14.69 -4.64 0.42
N THR A 870 -15.49 -3.57 0.48
CA THR A 870 -16.15 -3.10 1.71
C THR A 870 -17.45 -3.89 1.97
N ALA A 871 -17.98 -3.86 3.20
CA ALA A 871 -19.20 -4.62 3.53
C ALA A 871 -20.47 -4.15 2.79
N ASN A 872 -20.48 -2.91 2.28
CA ASN A 872 -21.54 -2.40 1.40
C ASN A 872 -21.33 -2.78 -0.07
N HIS A 873 -20.37 -3.67 -0.35
CA HIS A 873 -19.94 -4.08 -1.68
C HIS A 873 -19.37 -2.93 -2.53
N GLY A 874 -18.93 -1.85 -1.86
CA GLY A 874 -18.14 -0.78 -2.48
C GLY A 874 -16.67 -1.16 -2.56
N VAL A 875 -15.93 -0.52 -3.46
CA VAL A 875 -14.52 -0.82 -3.74
C VAL A 875 -13.65 0.31 -3.20
N MET A 876 -12.72 -0.02 -2.31
CA MET A 876 -11.67 0.90 -1.86
C MET A 876 -10.36 0.54 -2.57
N ASN A 877 -9.91 1.39 -3.48
CA ASN A 877 -8.60 1.21 -4.12
C ASN A 877 -7.48 1.49 -3.12
N LEU A 878 -6.53 0.55 -3.00
CA LEU A 878 -5.39 0.69 -2.12
C LEU A 878 -4.18 1.20 -2.91
N GLY A 879 -3.61 2.31 -2.45
CA GLY A 879 -2.38 2.86 -3.01
C GLY A 879 -1.18 1.99 -2.63
N LEU A 880 -0.56 1.33 -3.61
CA LEU A 880 0.70 0.63 -3.41
C LEU A 880 1.87 1.63 -3.42
N PRO A 881 2.92 1.43 -2.60
CA PRO A 881 4.06 2.34 -2.43
C PRO A 881 4.94 2.47 -3.68
N ALA A 882 4.75 1.57 -4.65
CA ALA A 882 5.41 1.58 -5.95
C ALA A 882 4.42 1.07 -7.02
N THR A 883 4.59 1.54 -8.25
CA THR A 883 3.85 1.01 -9.40
C THR A 883 4.42 -0.35 -9.76
N LEU A 884 3.75 -1.41 -9.31
CA LEU A 884 4.16 -2.79 -9.58
C LEU A 884 3.71 -3.16 -11.00
N TYR A 885 4.62 -3.72 -11.80
CA TYR A 885 4.30 -4.22 -13.14
C TYR A 885 4.64 -5.70 -13.25
N GLY A 886 3.75 -6.43 -13.92
CA GLY A 886 3.99 -7.84 -14.14
C GLY A 886 2.84 -8.54 -14.81
N LEU A 887 2.71 -9.82 -14.46
CA LEU A 887 1.69 -10.75 -14.90
C LEU A 887 1.35 -11.65 -13.73
N SER A 888 0.14 -12.23 -13.75
CA SER A 888 -0.26 -13.26 -12.79
C SER A 888 -0.04 -12.84 -11.33
N PRO A 889 -0.68 -11.75 -10.86
CA PRO A 889 -0.71 -11.49 -9.43
C PRO A 889 -1.36 -12.69 -8.73
N VAL A 890 -0.75 -13.16 -7.66
CA VAL A 890 -1.31 -14.12 -6.73
C VAL A 890 -1.27 -13.48 -5.35
N LEU A 891 -2.39 -13.54 -4.65
CA LEU A 891 -2.58 -12.88 -3.38
C LEU A 891 -2.94 -13.94 -2.33
N GLU A 892 -2.25 -13.91 -1.19
CA GLU A 892 -2.54 -14.76 -0.05
C GLU A 892 -2.10 -14.09 1.25
N GLY A 893 -3.04 -13.85 2.16
CA GLY A 893 -2.88 -13.06 3.36
C GLY A 893 -2.33 -11.67 3.05
N THR A 894 -1.16 -11.37 3.62
CA THR A 894 -0.43 -10.13 3.32
C THR A 894 0.52 -10.27 2.13
N SER A 895 0.72 -11.47 1.58
CA SER A 895 1.69 -11.72 0.51
C SER A 895 1.04 -11.55 -0.87
N LEU A 896 1.59 -10.63 -1.66
CA LEU A 896 1.27 -10.47 -3.07
C LEU A 896 2.50 -10.88 -3.88
N VAL A 897 2.40 -11.92 -4.71
CA VAL A 897 3.46 -12.31 -5.65
C VAL A 897 3.02 -12.11 -7.09
N TRP A 898 3.96 -11.83 -7.98
CA TRP A 898 3.67 -11.68 -9.40
C TRP A 898 4.89 -12.03 -10.25
N LEU A 899 4.65 -12.35 -11.51
CA LEU A 899 5.73 -12.54 -12.48
C LEU A 899 6.14 -11.16 -13.02
N SER A 900 7.40 -10.77 -12.83
CA SER A 900 7.91 -9.60 -13.56
C SER A 900 7.98 -9.92 -15.06
N SER A 901 7.67 -8.94 -15.92
CA SER A 901 7.42 -9.17 -17.36
C SER A 901 8.53 -9.91 -18.12
N TYR A 902 9.77 -9.94 -17.60
CA TYR A 902 10.90 -10.70 -18.15
C TYR A 902 11.92 -11.19 -17.09
N GLY A 903 11.55 -11.22 -15.81
CA GLY A 903 12.49 -11.43 -14.68
C GLY A 903 12.05 -12.49 -13.66
N PRO A 904 12.61 -12.49 -12.44
CA PRO A 904 12.22 -13.44 -11.40
C PRO A 904 10.76 -13.20 -10.96
N VAL A 905 10.19 -14.19 -10.28
CA VAL A 905 8.99 -13.97 -9.44
C VAL A 905 9.34 -12.87 -8.46
N GLN A 906 8.45 -11.89 -8.31
CA GLN A 906 8.54 -10.83 -7.31
C GLN A 906 7.46 -11.03 -6.26
N GLY A 907 7.68 -10.49 -5.07
CA GLY A 907 6.70 -10.52 -3.98
C GLY A 907 6.75 -9.27 -3.13
N LEU A 908 5.63 -8.98 -2.47
CA LEU A 908 5.39 -7.84 -1.57
C LEU A 908 4.57 -8.31 -0.37
N ARG A 909 4.81 -7.70 0.81
CA ARG A 909 3.90 -7.80 1.95
C ARG A 909 3.08 -6.53 2.16
N LEU A 910 1.76 -6.68 2.33
CA LEU A 910 0.77 -5.63 2.51
C LEU A 910 0.27 -5.61 3.96
N ALA A 911 0.41 -4.49 4.68
CA ALA A 911 -0.24 -4.29 5.97
C ALA A 911 -1.32 -3.22 5.84
N PHE A 912 -2.59 -3.62 5.79
CA PHE A 912 -3.72 -2.73 5.54
C PHE A 912 -4.74 -2.78 6.68
N GLY A 913 -5.50 -1.69 6.85
CA GLY A 913 -6.61 -1.65 7.79
C GLY A 913 -7.86 -0.93 7.23
N TYR A 914 -9.05 -1.46 7.53
CA TYR A 914 -10.35 -0.87 7.17
C TYR A 914 -11.48 -1.18 8.16
N ALA A 915 -12.00 -0.19 8.88
CA ALA A 915 -13.24 -0.32 9.63
C ALA A 915 -14.30 0.55 8.97
N ILE A 916 -15.53 0.07 9.05
CA ILE A 916 -16.78 0.81 8.95
C ILE A 916 -17.38 0.62 10.33
N PHE A 917 -18.00 1.63 10.92
CA PHE A 917 -18.80 1.32 12.10
C PHE A 917 -19.90 0.32 11.66
N ASP A 918 -19.77 -0.95 12.09
CA ASP A 918 -20.78 -2.04 12.19
C ASP A 918 -20.26 -3.49 12.01
N GLY A 919 -18.95 -3.75 12.11
CA GLY A 919 -18.41 -5.12 12.17
C GLY A 919 -18.50 -5.80 13.55
N THR A 920 -18.43 -7.14 13.59
CA THR A 920 -18.54 -7.91 14.83
C THR A 920 -17.24 -7.96 15.64
N VAL A 921 -16.07 -7.87 15.00
CA VAL A 921 -14.78 -7.87 15.68
C VAL A 921 -14.58 -6.52 16.38
N GLN A 922 -14.10 -6.51 17.62
CA GLN A 922 -13.98 -5.28 18.41
C GLN A 922 -12.59 -5.14 19.01
N ASN A 923 -11.95 -3.98 18.87
CA ASN A 923 -10.87 -3.61 19.78
C ASN A 923 -11.51 -3.16 21.09
N ALA A 924 -11.49 -4.03 22.10
CA ALA A 924 -12.09 -3.77 23.41
C ALA A 924 -11.38 -2.65 24.18
N THR A 925 -10.11 -2.38 23.88
CA THR A 925 -9.34 -1.28 24.47
C THR A 925 -9.83 0.07 23.97
N THR A 926 -10.06 0.21 22.66
CA THR A 926 -10.45 1.48 22.03
C THR A 926 -11.95 1.63 21.82
N GLY A 927 -12.70 0.53 21.88
CA GLY A 927 -14.12 0.47 21.53
C GLY A 927 -14.40 0.41 20.03
N GLN A 928 -13.38 0.52 19.17
CA GLN A 928 -13.54 0.47 17.72
C GLN A 928 -13.98 -0.93 17.25
N ARG A 929 -14.75 -0.98 16.17
CA ARG A 929 -15.28 -2.22 15.58
C ARG A 929 -14.79 -2.43 14.15
N TYR A 930 -14.70 -3.69 13.75
CA TYR A 930 -13.97 -4.20 12.59
C TYR A 930 -14.74 -5.37 11.98
N ASP A 931 -14.77 -5.49 10.65
CA ASP A 931 -15.38 -6.67 9.98
C ASP A 931 -14.42 -7.86 9.87
N TYR A 932 -13.11 -7.56 9.87
CA TYR A 932 -12.04 -8.52 9.64
C TYR A 932 -11.03 -8.49 10.77
N VAL A 933 -10.57 -9.68 11.17
CA VAL A 933 -9.63 -9.90 12.27
C VAL A 933 -8.25 -9.37 11.89
N GLN A 934 -7.77 -9.61 10.68
CA GLN A 934 -6.48 -9.11 10.20
C GLN A 934 -6.39 -7.58 10.29
N HIS A 935 -7.50 -6.89 10.03
CA HIS A 935 -7.54 -5.44 10.18
C HIS A 935 -7.43 -5.03 11.66
N ALA A 936 -8.24 -5.62 12.53
CA ALA A 936 -8.20 -5.27 13.94
C ALA A 936 -6.77 -5.40 14.53
N ILE A 937 -6.00 -6.39 14.05
CA ILE A 937 -4.57 -6.54 14.34
C ILE A 937 -3.72 -5.40 13.74
N ALA A 938 -3.90 -5.09 12.44
CA ALA A 938 -3.11 -4.06 11.75
C ALA A 938 -3.33 -2.63 12.31
N SER A 939 -4.50 -2.35 12.87
CA SER A 939 -4.81 -1.07 13.53
C SER A 939 -4.50 -1.07 15.03
N GLY A 940 -4.36 -2.25 15.64
CA GLY A 940 -4.08 -2.38 17.07
C GLY A 940 -2.71 -1.85 17.48
N GLY A 941 -2.70 -1.03 18.52
CA GLY A 941 -1.50 -0.60 19.23
C GLY A 941 -0.93 -1.68 20.15
N ALA A 942 0.26 -1.45 20.67
CA ALA A 942 0.86 -2.35 21.66
C ALA A 942 0.00 -2.39 22.94
N GLY A 943 -0.40 -3.59 23.36
CA GLY A 943 -1.28 -3.84 24.51
C GLY A 943 -2.77 -3.84 24.20
N ASP A 944 -3.19 -3.58 22.96
CA ASP A 944 -4.60 -3.63 22.58
C ASP A 944 -5.18 -5.04 22.67
N GLU A 945 -6.49 -5.11 22.92
CA GLU A 945 -7.24 -6.36 23.01
C GLU A 945 -8.32 -6.41 21.93
N ILE A 946 -8.10 -7.28 20.94
CA ILE A 946 -9.03 -7.57 19.85
C ILE A 946 -9.90 -8.75 20.26
N VAL A 947 -11.21 -8.54 20.27
CA VAL A 947 -12.24 -9.48 20.73
C VAL A 947 -13.13 -9.91 19.57
N LEU A 948 -13.23 -11.22 19.39
CA LEU A 948 -14.02 -11.86 18.33
C LEU A 948 -15.27 -12.51 18.95
N PRO A 949 -16.49 -12.09 18.55
CA PRO A 949 -17.70 -12.83 18.84
C PRO A 949 -17.72 -14.22 18.22
N GLU A 950 -18.64 -15.06 18.67
CA GLU A 950 -18.91 -16.36 18.03
C GLU A 950 -19.20 -16.18 16.53
N GLY A 951 -18.56 -16.99 15.69
CA GLY A 951 -18.64 -16.85 14.24
C GLY A 951 -17.53 -17.57 13.51
N VAL A 952 -17.74 -17.82 12.21
CA VAL A 952 -16.71 -18.37 11.31
C VAL A 952 -16.12 -17.22 10.51
N TYR A 953 -14.87 -16.91 10.81
CA TYR A 953 -14.07 -15.87 10.17
C TYR A 953 -13.21 -16.53 9.10
N ARG A 954 -13.56 -16.29 7.83
CA ARG A 954 -12.90 -16.90 6.66
C ARG A 954 -11.78 -15.99 6.15
N GLU A 955 -10.68 -15.96 6.88
CA GLU A 955 -9.49 -15.17 6.57
C GLU A 955 -8.24 -15.81 7.20
N SER A 956 -7.09 -15.55 6.60
CA SER A 956 -5.78 -15.84 7.22
C SER A 956 -5.25 -14.58 7.90
N ILE A 957 -4.73 -14.70 9.13
CA ILE A 957 -4.27 -13.56 9.93
C ILE A 957 -2.76 -13.60 10.22
N HIS A 958 -2.17 -12.43 10.34
CA HIS A 958 -0.75 -12.19 10.53
C HIS A 958 -0.53 -11.05 11.54
N PHE A 959 0.26 -11.33 12.58
CA PHE A 959 0.54 -10.37 13.65
C PHE A 959 1.53 -9.26 13.28
N LEU A 960 2.38 -9.40 12.25
CA LEU A 960 3.23 -8.33 11.72
C LEU A 960 4.08 -7.61 12.78
N GLY A 961 4.59 -8.33 13.77
CA GLY A 961 5.38 -7.75 14.86
C GLY A 961 4.57 -7.01 15.93
N ARG A 962 3.23 -7.07 15.90
CA ARG A 962 2.36 -6.34 16.83
C ARG A 962 2.23 -7.04 18.18
N ALA A 963 2.65 -6.35 19.23
CA ALA A 963 2.49 -6.75 20.63
C ALA A 963 1.05 -6.51 21.14
N LEU A 964 0.06 -7.27 20.66
CA LEU A 964 -1.35 -7.16 21.06
C LEU A 964 -2.01 -8.52 21.34
N THR A 965 -3.21 -8.51 21.92
CA THR A 965 -4.00 -9.73 22.18
C THR A 965 -5.14 -9.87 21.18
N VAL A 966 -5.30 -11.05 20.59
CA VAL A 966 -6.48 -11.44 19.79
C VAL A 966 -7.17 -12.60 20.50
N ARG A 967 -8.43 -12.42 20.89
CA ARG A 967 -9.17 -13.41 21.67
C ARG A 967 -10.64 -13.54 21.31
N SER A 968 -11.28 -14.64 21.68
CA SER A 968 -12.75 -14.71 21.68
C SER A 968 -13.38 -13.89 22.82
N GLU A 969 -14.69 -13.68 22.76
CA GLU A 969 -15.45 -12.98 23.81
C GLU A 969 -15.29 -13.62 25.20
N ALA A 970 -15.27 -14.95 25.26
CA ALA A 970 -15.09 -15.73 26.49
C ALA A 970 -14.09 -16.88 26.26
N PRO A 971 -12.77 -16.61 26.33
CA PRO A 971 -11.75 -17.61 26.01
C PRO A 971 -11.69 -18.78 27.00
N ASP A 972 -12.31 -18.64 28.18
CA ASP A 972 -12.43 -19.69 29.19
C ASP A 972 -13.70 -20.56 29.02
N ASP A 973 -14.61 -20.21 28.10
CA ASP A 973 -15.79 -21.00 27.77
C ASP A 973 -15.53 -21.87 26.54
N PRO A 974 -15.43 -23.21 26.68
CA PRO A 974 -15.16 -24.12 25.56
C PRO A 974 -16.18 -24.04 24.42
N ALA A 975 -17.44 -23.70 24.71
CA ALA A 975 -18.47 -23.56 23.69
C ALA A 975 -18.20 -22.33 22.80
N VAL A 976 -17.80 -21.21 23.43
CA VAL A 976 -17.40 -19.99 22.71
C VAL A 976 -16.13 -20.23 21.90
N VAL A 977 -15.11 -20.89 22.47
CA VAL A 977 -13.88 -21.28 21.76
C VAL A 977 -14.19 -22.16 20.53
N ALA A 978 -15.18 -23.06 20.63
CA ALA A 978 -15.60 -23.91 19.53
C ALA A 978 -16.40 -23.16 18.44
N ALA A 979 -17.14 -22.11 18.83
CA ALA A 979 -17.98 -21.32 17.94
C ALA A 979 -17.24 -20.13 17.29
N THR A 980 -16.16 -19.62 17.90
CA THR A 980 -15.24 -18.65 17.31
C THR A 980 -14.17 -19.37 16.50
N VAL A 981 -14.35 -19.40 15.17
CA VAL A 981 -13.52 -20.20 14.25
C VAL A 981 -12.78 -19.28 13.28
N LEU A 982 -11.45 -19.38 13.24
CA LEU A 982 -10.62 -18.91 12.13
C LEU A 982 -10.48 -20.05 11.11
N GLU A 983 -10.86 -19.80 9.86
CA GLU A 983 -10.90 -20.77 8.77
C GLU A 983 -10.27 -20.19 7.50
N GLY A 984 -9.45 -20.97 6.82
CA GLY A 984 -8.78 -20.58 5.57
C GLY A 984 -8.13 -21.79 4.91
N SER A 985 -7.48 -21.61 3.76
CA SER A 985 -6.82 -22.71 3.03
C SER A 985 -5.32 -22.83 3.32
N ALA A 986 -4.67 -21.78 3.84
CA ALA A 986 -3.21 -21.68 3.91
C ALA A 986 -2.65 -21.75 5.35
N ASN A 987 -1.75 -20.84 5.74
CA ASN A 987 -1.38 -20.65 7.14
C ASN A 987 -2.43 -19.75 7.82
N ILE A 988 -3.24 -20.31 8.71
CA ILE A 988 -4.39 -19.56 9.27
C ILE A 988 -3.92 -18.43 10.19
N VAL A 989 -2.89 -18.66 11.01
CA VAL A 989 -2.30 -17.63 11.87
C VAL A 989 -0.78 -17.59 11.68
N THR A 990 -0.21 -16.41 11.46
CA THR A 990 1.23 -16.22 11.21
C THR A 990 1.89 -15.27 12.22
N PHE A 991 3.05 -15.69 12.72
CA PHE A 991 4.00 -14.90 13.51
C PHE A 991 5.40 -15.05 12.90
N ASP A 992 5.90 -14.06 12.17
CA ASP A 992 7.22 -14.15 11.52
C ASP A 992 8.03 -12.85 11.46
N SER A 993 7.56 -11.82 12.17
CA SER A 993 8.09 -10.46 12.11
C SER A 993 8.64 -10.04 13.48
N GLU A 994 9.34 -10.97 14.13
CA GLU A 994 10.02 -10.82 15.43
C GLU A 994 9.07 -10.61 16.64
N GLU A 995 7.84 -11.11 16.58
CA GLU A 995 6.87 -11.08 17.68
C GLU A 995 7.43 -11.71 18.98
N GLN A 996 7.05 -11.14 20.12
CA GLN A 996 7.45 -11.60 21.46
C GLN A 996 6.23 -12.07 22.27
N SER A 997 6.43 -12.43 23.54
CA SER A 997 5.40 -13.05 24.40
C SER A 997 4.17 -12.17 24.66
N ASP A 998 4.25 -10.88 24.34
CA ASP A 998 3.18 -9.89 24.39
C ASP A 998 2.29 -9.87 23.13
N SER A 999 2.62 -10.66 22.12
CA SER A 999 1.75 -10.96 20.99
C SER A 999 0.96 -12.23 21.32
N ILE A 1000 -0.33 -12.09 21.63
CA ILE A 1000 -1.14 -13.14 22.27
C ILE A 1000 -2.31 -13.57 21.38
N LEU A 1001 -2.49 -14.88 21.21
CA LEU A 1001 -3.69 -15.49 20.63
C LEU A 1001 -4.41 -16.32 21.71
N ASP A 1002 -5.72 -16.11 21.92
CA ASP A 1002 -6.42 -16.67 23.08
C ASP A 1002 -7.85 -17.16 22.78
N GLY A 1003 -8.12 -18.46 22.98
CA GLY A 1003 -9.50 -18.95 23.06
C GLY A 1003 -10.27 -19.05 21.74
N MET A 1004 -9.72 -19.65 20.68
CA MET A 1004 -10.47 -19.86 19.43
C MET A 1004 -10.12 -21.17 18.73
N THR A 1005 -10.98 -21.58 17.80
CA THR A 1005 -10.75 -22.75 16.94
C THR A 1005 -10.08 -22.34 15.63
N ILE A 1006 -9.04 -23.06 15.21
CA ILE A 1006 -8.24 -22.78 14.01
C ILE A 1006 -8.23 -24.02 13.11
N ARG A 1007 -8.77 -23.91 11.89
CA ARG A 1007 -8.97 -25.07 11.00
C ARG A 1007 -8.87 -24.77 9.51
N GLY A 1008 -8.73 -25.84 8.72
CA GLY A 1008 -8.81 -25.81 7.26
C GLY A 1008 -7.49 -25.51 6.55
N GLY A 1009 -6.48 -25.03 7.28
CA GLY A 1009 -5.23 -24.59 6.69
C GLY A 1009 -4.19 -25.69 6.49
N ASN A 1010 -3.17 -25.41 5.68
CA ASN A 1010 -1.96 -26.21 5.69
C ASN A 1010 -1.22 -26.16 7.04
N ALA A 1011 -1.07 -24.99 7.64
CA ALA A 1011 -0.65 -24.87 9.03
C ALA A 1011 -1.73 -24.11 9.79
N GLY A 1012 -2.21 -24.66 10.90
CA GLY A 1012 -3.06 -23.88 11.79
C GLY A 1012 -2.34 -22.62 12.26
N ILE A 1013 -1.10 -22.78 12.74
CA ILE A 1013 -0.25 -21.65 13.16
C ILE A 1013 1.18 -21.80 12.63
N LEU A 1014 1.69 -20.76 11.97
CA LEU A 1014 3.11 -20.61 11.61
C LEU A 1014 3.82 -19.68 12.61
N VAL A 1015 4.99 -20.10 13.09
CA VAL A 1015 5.90 -19.28 13.91
C VAL A 1015 7.32 -19.35 13.34
N SER A 1016 7.89 -18.22 12.95
CA SER A 1016 9.25 -18.13 12.37
C SER A 1016 10.06 -17.03 13.04
N ALA A 1017 11.19 -17.37 13.67
CA ALA A 1017 12.06 -16.39 14.35
C ALA A 1017 11.35 -15.49 15.40
N SER A 1018 10.18 -15.93 15.89
CA SER A 1018 9.33 -15.20 16.85
C SER A 1018 9.02 -16.06 18.09
N GLY A 1019 8.55 -15.43 19.17
CA GLY A 1019 8.16 -16.07 20.43
C GLY A 1019 6.82 -15.59 21.00
N PRO A 1020 5.69 -15.76 20.29
CA PRO A 1020 4.36 -15.33 20.72
C PRO A 1020 3.77 -16.19 21.84
N THR A 1021 2.70 -15.73 22.49
CA THR A 1021 1.90 -16.54 23.43
C THR A 1021 0.62 -17.04 22.76
N ILE A 1022 0.37 -18.35 22.80
CA ILE A 1022 -0.83 -18.97 22.24
C ILE A 1022 -1.52 -19.73 23.36
N LYS A 1023 -2.76 -19.38 23.70
CA LYS A 1023 -3.45 -20.02 24.82
C LYS A 1023 -4.91 -20.37 24.55
N ARG A 1024 -5.39 -21.45 25.19
CA ARG A 1024 -6.79 -21.91 25.10
C ARG A 1024 -7.31 -22.10 23.67
N CYS A 1025 -6.44 -22.32 22.70
CA CYS A 1025 -6.82 -22.47 21.30
C CYS A 1025 -7.07 -23.95 20.95
N THR A 1026 -8.02 -24.21 20.05
CA THR A 1026 -8.24 -25.55 19.47
C THR A 1026 -7.80 -25.56 18.00
N ILE A 1027 -6.65 -26.17 17.73
CA ILE A 1027 -6.02 -26.22 16.41
C ILE A 1027 -6.31 -27.59 15.79
N LYS A 1028 -7.26 -27.65 14.84
CA LYS A 1028 -7.79 -28.91 14.33
C LYS A 1028 -8.08 -28.93 12.84
N GLY A 1029 -8.02 -30.11 12.22
CA GLY A 1029 -8.39 -30.29 10.81
C GLY A 1029 -7.53 -29.46 9.86
N ASN A 1030 -6.28 -29.19 10.24
CA ASN A 1030 -5.26 -28.61 9.39
C ASN A 1030 -4.35 -29.73 8.87
N ARG A 1031 -3.51 -29.46 7.87
CA ARG A 1031 -2.46 -30.42 7.50
C ARG A 1031 -1.47 -30.60 8.64
N ASN A 1032 -0.83 -29.52 9.09
CA ASN A 1032 -0.08 -29.49 10.33
C ASN A 1032 -0.81 -28.60 11.34
N GLY A 1033 -0.83 -29.00 12.62
CA GLY A 1033 -1.40 -28.13 13.65
C GLY A 1033 -0.58 -26.84 13.80
N MET A 1034 0.70 -26.97 14.10
CA MET A 1034 1.64 -25.85 14.19
C MET A 1034 2.92 -26.13 13.40
N PHE A 1035 3.48 -25.09 12.78
CA PHE A 1035 4.76 -25.12 12.08
C PHE A 1035 5.73 -24.07 12.66
N VAL A 1036 6.84 -24.50 13.26
CA VAL A 1036 7.75 -23.64 14.03
C VAL A 1036 9.18 -23.69 13.50
N VAL A 1037 9.66 -22.61 12.89
CA VAL A 1037 10.95 -22.56 12.17
C VAL A 1037 11.85 -21.41 12.64
N ASN A 1038 13.10 -21.38 12.14
CA ASN A 1038 14.06 -20.30 12.35
C ASN A 1038 14.29 -19.90 13.81
N GLN A 1039 14.40 -20.89 14.71
CA GLN A 1039 14.58 -20.64 16.15
C GLN A 1039 13.35 -20.03 16.83
N GLY A 1040 12.15 -20.24 16.28
CA GLY A 1040 10.89 -19.87 16.93
C GLY A 1040 10.76 -20.47 18.34
N ARG A 1041 10.15 -19.69 19.24
CA ARG A 1041 10.00 -20.00 20.67
C ARG A 1041 8.59 -19.61 21.17
N PRO A 1042 7.51 -20.08 20.55
CA PRO A 1042 6.18 -19.77 21.03
C PRO A 1042 5.96 -20.38 22.43
N ASP A 1043 5.15 -19.70 23.23
CA ASP A 1043 4.67 -20.14 24.52
C ASP A 1043 3.21 -20.59 24.40
N VAL A 1044 2.99 -21.89 24.38
CA VAL A 1044 1.68 -22.50 24.14
C VAL A 1044 1.10 -23.01 25.45
N VAL A 1045 -0.08 -22.52 25.85
CA VAL A 1045 -0.67 -22.79 27.16
C VAL A 1045 -2.11 -23.28 27.02
N GLN A 1046 -2.50 -24.36 27.70
CA GLN A 1046 -3.90 -24.84 27.74
C GLN A 1046 -4.55 -25.04 26.36
N SER A 1047 -3.76 -25.32 25.32
CA SER A 1047 -4.25 -25.43 23.94
C SER A 1047 -4.37 -26.89 23.49
N ARG A 1048 -5.28 -27.15 22.57
CA ARG A 1048 -5.59 -28.47 22.02
C ARG A 1048 -5.18 -28.52 20.56
N ILE A 1049 -4.16 -29.31 20.24
CA ILE A 1049 -3.66 -29.52 18.87
C ILE A 1049 -4.09 -30.92 18.43
N VAL A 1050 -5.23 -30.99 17.76
CA VAL A 1050 -5.94 -32.27 17.58
C VAL A 1050 -6.43 -32.51 16.18
N ALA A 1051 -6.50 -33.78 15.76
CA ALA A 1051 -7.14 -34.17 14.51
C ALA A 1051 -6.59 -33.49 13.24
N ASN A 1052 -5.30 -33.16 13.21
CA ASN A 1052 -4.65 -32.65 12.02
C ASN A 1052 -4.22 -33.83 11.12
N SER A 1053 -4.21 -33.63 9.80
CA SER A 1053 -3.95 -34.71 8.83
C SER A 1053 -2.47 -35.12 8.74
N GLY A 1054 -1.59 -34.35 9.36
CA GLY A 1054 -0.15 -34.53 9.45
C GLY A 1054 0.30 -34.38 10.91
N ALA A 1055 1.45 -33.73 11.15
CA ALA A 1055 1.97 -33.61 12.51
C ALA A 1055 1.14 -32.64 13.36
N GLY A 1056 1.07 -32.89 14.67
CA GLY A 1056 0.52 -31.93 15.61
C GLY A 1056 1.37 -30.65 15.61
N VAL A 1057 2.65 -30.78 15.90
CA VAL A 1057 3.64 -29.70 15.86
C VAL A 1057 4.85 -30.12 15.04
N GLU A 1058 5.16 -29.40 13.98
CA GLU A 1058 6.36 -29.62 13.15
C GLU A 1058 7.37 -28.49 13.35
N MET A 1059 8.63 -28.84 13.64
CA MET A 1059 9.73 -27.95 13.94
C MET A 1059 10.92 -28.22 13.01
N SER A 1060 10.91 -27.55 11.85
CA SER A 1060 11.93 -27.78 10.82
C SER A 1060 13.29 -27.15 11.17
N ILE A 1061 14.36 -27.78 10.67
CA ILE A 1061 15.76 -27.38 10.87
C ILE A 1061 16.32 -26.95 9.51
N PRO A 1062 16.89 -25.73 9.36
CA PRO A 1062 17.41 -25.28 8.06
C PRO A 1062 18.50 -26.21 7.53
N THR A 1063 18.28 -26.81 6.35
CA THR A 1063 19.27 -27.64 5.66
C THR A 1063 20.30 -26.72 4.99
N GLY A 1064 21.60 -26.92 5.29
CA GLY A 1064 22.71 -26.20 4.61
C GLY A 1064 23.53 -25.22 5.48
N SER A 1065 23.16 -24.98 6.74
CA SER A 1065 23.96 -24.13 7.64
C SER A 1065 25.10 -24.89 8.33
N ARG A 1066 26.29 -24.27 8.46
CA ARG A 1066 27.42 -24.81 9.25
C ARG A 1066 27.14 -24.87 10.76
N THR A 1067 26.03 -24.26 11.22
CA THR A 1067 25.54 -24.30 12.60
C THR A 1067 24.09 -24.73 12.65
N VAL A 1068 23.78 -25.84 13.35
CA VAL A 1068 22.40 -26.28 13.57
C VAL A 1068 21.75 -25.41 14.64
N ARG A 1069 20.66 -24.73 14.27
CA ARG A 1069 19.88 -23.86 15.15
C ARG A 1069 18.48 -24.44 15.28
N HIS A 1070 18.10 -24.84 16.50
CA HIS A 1070 16.80 -25.48 16.77
C HIS A 1070 15.77 -24.46 17.27
N SER A 1071 14.51 -24.64 16.88
CA SER A 1071 13.33 -24.05 17.52
C SER A 1071 13.12 -24.68 18.91
N ILE A 1072 12.68 -23.86 19.88
CA ILE A 1072 12.54 -24.25 21.30
C ILE A 1072 11.19 -23.74 21.83
N PRO A 1073 10.05 -24.26 21.33
CA PRO A 1073 8.74 -23.89 21.83
C PRO A 1073 8.52 -24.42 23.26
N ARG A 1074 7.71 -23.70 24.04
CA ARG A 1074 7.26 -24.11 25.37
C ARG A 1074 5.79 -24.50 25.31
N PHE A 1075 5.44 -25.62 25.92
CA PHE A 1075 4.07 -26.13 26.04
C PHE A 1075 3.74 -26.35 27.50
N VAL A 1076 2.62 -25.79 27.96
CA VAL A 1076 2.13 -25.92 29.33
C VAL A 1076 0.66 -26.31 29.29
N ASN A 1077 0.27 -27.37 29.99
CA ASN A 1077 -1.15 -27.76 30.09
C ASN A 1077 -1.81 -28.04 28.73
N CYS A 1078 -1.04 -28.45 27.72
CA CYS A 1078 -1.54 -28.65 26.35
C CYS A 1078 -1.92 -30.11 26.07
N ILE A 1079 -2.86 -30.30 25.14
CA ILE A 1079 -3.26 -31.60 24.61
C ILE A 1079 -2.83 -31.68 23.14
N VAL A 1080 -2.05 -32.70 22.78
CA VAL A 1080 -1.67 -32.99 21.39
C VAL A 1080 -2.17 -34.38 21.03
N ALA A 1081 -3.30 -34.47 20.31
CA ALA A 1081 -3.98 -35.74 20.18
C ALA A 1081 -4.65 -36.05 18.84
N GLY A 1082 -4.64 -37.33 18.44
CA GLY A 1082 -5.38 -37.77 17.26
C GLY A 1082 -4.86 -37.23 15.93
N ASN A 1083 -3.65 -36.66 15.89
CA ASN A 1083 -3.06 -36.19 14.64
C ASN A 1083 -2.59 -37.39 13.81
N ARG A 1084 -2.74 -37.34 12.48
CA ARG A 1084 -2.40 -38.47 11.59
C ARG A 1084 -0.90 -38.61 11.30
N GLY A 1085 -0.07 -37.69 11.76
CA GLY A 1085 1.39 -37.79 11.81
C GLY A 1085 1.91 -37.98 13.25
N ALA A 1086 3.16 -37.56 13.48
CA ALA A 1086 3.72 -37.50 14.84
C ALA A 1086 3.01 -36.43 15.68
N GLY A 1087 2.98 -36.60 17.01
CA GLY A 1087 2.48 -35.57 17.92
C GLY A 1087 3.32 -34.30 17.81
N MET A 1088 4.63 -34.43 18.02
CA MET A 1088 5.62 -33.38 17.78
C MET A 1088 6.82 -33.92 17.00
N LEU A 1089 7.26 -33.18 15.98
CA LEU A 1089 8.32 -33.56 15.05
C LEU A 1089 9.39 -32.47 14.98
N GLY A 1090 10.66 -32.81 15.17
CA GLY A 1090 11.82 -31.90 15.11
C GLY A 1090 12.07 -31.06 16.37
N GLY A 1091 12.93 -30.04 16.25
CA GLY A 1091 13.17 -29.04 17.31
C GLY A 1091 13.60 -29.57 18.69
N ARG A 1092 13.44 -28.72 19.72
CA ARG A 1092 13.73 -29.00 21.13
C ARG A 1092 12.61 -28.44 22.04
N PRO A 1093 11.42 -29.03 22.04
CA PRO A 1093 10.29 -28.50 22.78
C PRO A 1093 10.47 -28.68 24.30
N LEU A 1094 9.88 -27.77 25.08
CA LEU A 1094 9.81 -27.81 26.54
C LEU A 1094 8.36 -28.08 26.95
N LEU A 1095 8.06 -29.26 27.50
CA LEU A 1095 6.72 -29.68 27.89
C LEU A 1095 6.61 -29.70 29.42
N THR A 1096 5.58 -29.05 29.95
CA THR A 1096 5.18 -29.12 31.36
C THR A 1096 3.69 -29.42 31.41
N ASN A 1097 3.28 -30.44 32.18
CA ASN A 1097 1.86 -30.78 32.33
C ASN A 1097 1.15 -31.00 30.99
N CYS A 1098 1.77 -31.63 29.99
CA CYS A 1098 1.14 -31.83 28.68
C CYS A 1098 0.66 -33.26 28.50
N THR A 1099 -0.35 -33.48 27.67
CA THR A 1099 -0.83 -34.80 27.26
C THR A 1099 -0.63 -34.97 25.77
N VAL A 1100 0.24 -35.89 25.35
CA VAL A 1100 0.51 -36.24 23.95
C VAL A 1100 0.04 -37.67 23.70
N VAL A 1101 -1.05 -37.85 22.97
CA VAL A 1101 -1.80 -39.12 22.96
C VAL A 1101 -2.48 -39.42 21.64
N GLU A 1102 -2.65 -40.69 21.27
CA GLU A 1102 -3.45 -41.12 20.11
C GLU A 1102 -3.01 -40.55 18.74
N ASN A 1103 -1.79 -40.02 18.63
CA ASN A 1103 -1.24 -39.62 17.34
C ASN A 1103 -0.88 -40.89 16.54
N ALA A 1104 -1.13 -40.89 15.24
CA ALA A 1104 -0.92 -42.07 14.40
C ALA A 1104 0.57 -42.43 14.26
N GLY A 1105 1.46 -41.42 14.29
CA GLY A 1105 2.91 -41.61 14.42
C GLY A 1105 3.41 -41.50 15.86
N THR A 1106 4.73 -41.40 16.03
CA THR A 1106 5.40 -41.22 17.33
C THR A 1106 4.84 -40.03 18.11
N GLY A 1107 4.75 -40.14 19.44
CA GLY A 1107 4.36 -39.01 20.30
C GLY A 1107 5.31 -37.83 20.15
N LEU A 1108 6.60 -38.04 20.44
CA LEU A 1108 7.69 -37.07 20.25
C LEU A 1108 8.79 -37.65 19.36
N ASP A 1109 9.00 -37.09 18.17
CA ASP A 1109 10.15 -37.35 17.31
C ASP A 1109 11.03 -36.10 17.24
N THR A 1110 11.88 -35.90 18.25
CA THR A 1110 12.52 -34.60 18.54
C THR A 1110 14.04 -34.72 18.68
N SER A 1111 14.73 -33.58 18.90
CA SER A 1111 16.20 -33.51 18.91
C SER A 1111 16.81 -32.93 20.20
N GLY A 1112 16.19 -33.24 21.33
CA GLY A 1112 16.55 -32.83 22.69
C GLY A 1112 15.38 -32.18 23.43
N ALA A 1113 14.20 -32.83 23.47
CA ALA A 1113 13.05 -32.36 24.22
C ALA A 1113 13.29 -32.36 25.75
N SER A 1114 12.67 -31.44 26.47
CA SER A 1114 12.57 -31.47 27.92
C SER A 1114 11.12 -31.68 28.32
N VAL A 1115 10.83 -32.71 29.10
CA VAL A 1115 9.47 -33.12 29.46
C VAL A 1115 9.37 -33.26 30.98
N ALA A 1116 8.40 -32.57 31.58
CA ALA A 1116 8.13 -32.61 33.01
C ALA A 1116 6.63 -32.78 33.28
N SER A 1117 6.26 -33.58 34.28
CA SER A 1117 4.86 -33.71 34.73
C SER A 1117 3.86 -34.02 33.62
N SER A 1118 4.28 -34.70 32.55
CA SER A 1118 3.49 -34.86 31.32
C SER A 1118 3.13 -36.32 31.06
N ILE A 1119 2.16 -36.56 30.17
CA ILE A 1119 1.72 -37.90 29.75
C ILE A 1119 2.00 -38.05 28.26
N ILE A 1120 2.76 -39.08 27.88
CA ILE A 1120 3.07 -39.43 26.48
C ILE A 1120 2.73 -40.91 26.29
N TYR A 1121 1.51 -41.17 25.84
CA TYR A 1121 0.91 -42.50 25.87
C TYR A 1121 0.03 -42.76 24.64
N PHE A 1122 -0.22 -44.02 24.28
CA PHE A 1122 -1.13 -44.42 23.18
C PHE A 1122 -0.83 -43.79 21.79
N ASN A 1123 0.38 -43.30 21.54
CA ASN A 1123 0.81 -42.87 20.21
C ASN A 1123 1.33 -44.06 19.39
N ASP A 1124 1.55 -43.84 18.10
CA ASP A 1124 1.97 -44.87 17.13
C ASP A 1124 0.91 -45.96 16.95
N ARG A 1125 -0.33 -45.52 16.68
CA ARG A 1125 -1.53 -46.39 16.61
C ARG A 1125 -1.39 -47.52 15.58
N ASP A 1126 -0.60 -47.29 14.53
CA ASP A 1126 -0.40 -48.23 13.41
C ASP A 1126 0.96 -48.96 13.46
N GLY A 1127 1.80 -48.70 14.48
CA GLY A 1127 3.16 -49.23 14.63
C GLY A 1127 3.46 -49.95 15.95
N ALA A 1128 4.73 -49.94 16.36
CA ALA A 1128 5.28 -50.74 17.49
C ALA A 1128 5.16 -50.04 18.87
N GLY A 1129 4.48 -48.90 18.95
CA GLY A 1129 4.21 -48.17 20.19
C GLY A 1129 5.31 -47.19 20.60
N VAL A 1130 6.11 -46.66 19.66
CA VAL A 1130 7.20 -45.72 19.99
C VAL A 1130 6.61 -44.39 20.49
N GLN A 1131 6.80 -44.09 21.77
CA GLN A 1131 6.30 -42.83 22.36
C GLN A 1131 7.26 -41.67 22.16
N ILE A 1132 8.57 -41.90 22.35
CA ILE A 1132 9.61 -40.89 22.21
C ILE A 1132 10.75 -41.45 21.35
N ASN A 1133 10.93 -40.86 20.17
CA ASN A 1133 12.07 -41.08 19.29
C ASN A 1133 13.07 -39.92 19.43
N ASP A 1134 13.64 -39.78 20.64
CA ASP A 1134 14.64 -38.76 20.95
C ASP A 1134 15.61 -39.26 22.01
N ASN A 1135 16.80 -39.66 21.58
CA ASN A 1135 17.83 -40.19 22.48
C ASN A 1135 18.50 -39.12 23.38
N ARG A 1136 18.13 -37.85 23.23
CA ARG A 1136 18.60 -36.72 24.04
C ARG A 1136 17.48 -36.13 24.91
N ALA A 1137 16.26 -36.69 24.87
CA ALA A 1137 15.16 -36.19 25.67
C ALA A 1137 15.44 -36.31 27.17
N ALA A 1138 15.26 -35.21 27.89
CA ALA A 1138 15.27 -35.19 29.35
C ALA A 1138 13.82 -35.28 29.83
N VAL A 1139 13.45 -36.40 30.45
CA VAL A 1139 12.08 -36.66 30.91
C VAL A 1139 12.08 -36.92 32.40
N THR A 1140 11.27 -36.18 33.15
CA THR A 1140 11.15 -36.30 34.60
C THR A 1140 9.69 -36.21 35.03
N TYR A 1141 9.34 -36.93 36.10
CA TYR A 1141 8.00 -36.91 36.70
C TYR A 1141 6.88 -37.08 35.69
N SER A 1142 7.07 -37.91 34.66
CA SER A 1142 6.14 -38.05 33.53
C SER A 1142 5.73 -39.51 33.31
N ASP A 1143 4.56 -39.73 32.73
CA ASP A 1143 4.07 -41.05 32.36
C ASP A 1143 4.33 -41.31 30.88
N VAL A 1144 5.13 -42.35 30.58
CA VAL A 1144 5.56 -42.66 29.21
C VAL A 1144 5.42 -44.15 28.94
N ALA A 1145 4.58 -44.51 27.96
CA ALA A 1145 4.33 -45.90 27.62
C ALA A 1145 5.61 -46.62 27.17
N GLY A 1146 5.82 -47.84 27.66
CA GLY A 1146 7.02 -48.63 27.38
C GLY A 1146 8.21 -48.30 28.30
N GLY A 1147 8.03 -47.35 29.22
CA GLY A 1147 8.99 -46.98 30.25
C GLY A 1147 10.11 -46.08 29.74
N TRP A 1148 10.28 -44.91 30.37
CA TRP A 1148 11.39 -44.00 30.08
C TRP A 1148 12.24 -43.71 31.32
N SER A 1149 13.55 -43.92 31.21
CA SER A 1149 14.47 -43.68 32.32
C SER A 1149 14.54 -42.20 32.69
N GLY A 1150 14.30 -41.87 33.94
CA GLY A 1150 14.35 -40.50 34.47
C GLY A 1150 13.81 -40.45 35.90
N GLU A 1151 14.05 -39.34 36.59
CA GLU A 1151 13.56 -39.16 37.96
C GLU A 1151 12.03 -39.06 37.96
N GLY A 1152 11.34 -39.85 38.79
CA GLY A 1152 9.90 -39.75 39.00
C GLY A 1152 9.01 -40.22 37.83
N ASN A 1153 9.57 -40.74 36.73
CA ASN A 1153 8.78 -41.24 35.61
C ASN A 1153 8.06 -42.55 35.96
N ILE A 1154 6.87 -42.74 35.37
CA ILE A 1154 6.07 -43.96 35.48
C ILE A 1154 5.72 -44.49 34.08
N ASP A 1155 5.23 -45.73 34.04
CA ASP A 1155 4.61 -46.36 32.87
C ASP A 1155 3.40 -47.12 33.36
N ALA A 1156 2.24 -46.46 33.30
CA ALA A 1156 0.97 -47.04 33.67
C ALA A 1156 -0.12 -46.53 32.73
N ASP A 1157 -1.25 -47.23 32.64
CA ASP A 1157 -2.40 -46.69 31.91
C ASP A 1157 -2.81 -45.37 32.58
N PRO A 1158 -2.86 -44.23 31.85
CA PRO A 1158 -3.29 -42.96 32.41
C PRO A 1158 -4.73 -42.95 32.92
N LEU A 1159 -5.55 -43.94 32.51
CA LEU A 1159 -6.98 -44.03 32.86
C LEU A 1159 -7.75 -42.75 32.53
N PHE A 1160 -7.65 -42.30 31.27
CA PHE A 1160 -8.48 -41.20 30.77
C PHE A 1160 -9.98 -41.54 30.85
N ALA A 1161 -10.82 -40.53 31.08
CA ALA A 1161 -12.27 -40.69 31.14
C ALA A 1161 -12.82 -41.35 29.88
N ALA A 1162 -12.45 -40.83 28.71
CA ALA A 1162 -12.76 -41.41 27.41
C ALA A 1162 -11.62 -41.18 26.39
N PRO A 1163 -11.19 -42.22 25.65
CA PRO A 1163 -10.21 -42.05 24.58
C PRO A 1163 -10.81 -41.28 23.39
N GLY A 1164 -9.98 -40.55 22.67
CA GLY A 1164 -10.32 -39.98 21.38
C GLY A 1164 -10.26 -41.03 20.28
N GLN A 1165 -11.08 -40.88 19.23
CA GLN A 1165 -11.07 -41.84 18.13
C GLN A 1165 -11.52 -41.24 16.79
N TRP A 1166 -10.88 -41.70 15.72
CA TRP A 1166 -11.35 -41.50 14.35
C TRP A 1166 -12.48 -42.47 14.02
N LEU A 1167 -13.64 -41.94 13.64
CA LEU A 1167 -14.77 -42.66 13.07
C LEU A 1167 -14.85 -42.33 11.57
N GLY A 1168 -14.14 -43.11 10.75
CA GLY A 1168 -13.92 -42.76 9.35
C GLY A 1168 -13.08 -41.49 9.22
N ALA A 1169 -13.55 -40.51 8.46
CA ALA A 1169 -12.88 -39.22 8.29
C ALA A 1169 -13.15 -38.21 9.43
N ALA A 1170 -14.03 -38.53 10.38
CA ALA A 1170 -14.38 -37.63 11.49
C ALA A 1170 -13.65 -38.01 12.78
N TRP A 1171 -13.06 -37.02 13.46
CA TRP A 1171 -12.49 -37.20 14.79
C TRP A 1171 -13.53 -36.95 15.87
N VAL A 1172 -13.67 -37.90 16.79
CA VAL A 1172 -14.41 -37.75 18.04
C VAL A 1172 -13.40 -37.43 19.14
N ALA A 1173 -13.50 -36.24 19.71
CA ALA A 1173 -12.60 -35.79 20.76
C ALA A 1173 -12.70 -36.66 22.01
N GLY A 1174 -11.55 -37.00 22.59
CA GLY A 1174 -11.46 -37.66 23.88
C GLY A 1174 -11.68 -36.71 25.05
N ASP A 1175 -12.07 -37.30 26.18
CA ASP A 1175 -12.05 -36.66 27.50
C ASP A 1175 -10.82 -37.16 28.25
N TYR A 1176 -9.76 -36.34 28.22
CA TYR A 1176 -8.45 -36.67 28.78
C TYR A 1176 -8.32 -36.28 30.25
N HIS A 1177 -9.42 -35.96 30.95
CA HIS A 1177 -9.41 -35.91 32.41
C HIS A 1177 -9.10 -37.31 32.96
N LEU A 1178 -8.36 -37.35 34.06
CA LEU A 1178 -7.97 -38.59 34.71
C LEU A 1178 -9.15 -39.14 35.51
N ARG A 1179 -9.48 -40.42 35.35
CA ARG A 1179 -10.55 -41.03 36.16
C ARG A 1179 -10.20 -40.92 37.64
N SER A 1180 -11.20 -40.59 38.46
CA SER A 1180 -11.00 -40.50 39.89
C SER A 1180 -12.22 -40.88 40.71
N GLN A 1181 -11.98 -41.72 41.73
CA GLN A 1181 -12.94 -42.00 42.79
C GLN A 1181 -13.20 -40.79 43.71
N GLY A 1182 -12.33 -39.77 43.69
CA GLY A 1182 -12.52 -38.51 44.43
C GLY A 1182 -13.25 -37.43 43.64
N GLY A 1183 -13.29 -37.58 42.31
CA GLY A 1183 -13.93 -36.64 41.40
C GLY A 1183 -13.02 -36.28 40.22
N ARG A 1184 -13.55 -36.40 39.01
CA ARG A 1184 -13.01 -35.74 37.82
C ARG A 1184 -13.99 -34.68 37.32
N TRP A 1185 -13.47 -33.66 36.65
CA TRP A 1185 -14.31 -32.70 35.94
C TRP A 1185 -14.90 -33.34 34.68
N ASP A 1186 -16.19 -33.12 34.44
CA ASP A 1186 -16.87 -33.45 33.19
C ASP A 1186 -17.16 -32.15 32.44
N GLU A 1187 -16.45 -31.95 31.34
CA GLU A 1187 -16.50 -30.72 30.56
C GLU A 1187 -17.86 -30.53 29.87
N ALA A 1188 -18.55 -31.63 29.52
CA ALA A 1188 -19.82 -31.59 28.81
C ALA A 1188 -20.98 -31.10 29.69
N ASP A 1189 -21.07 -31.59 30.92
CA ASP A 1189 -22.15 -31.23 31.85
C ASP A 1189 -21.74 -30.14 32.86
N GLY A 1190 -20.45 -29.79 32.93
CA GLY A 1190 -19.93 -28.80 33.88
C GLY A 1190 -20.05 -29.25 35.35
N VAL A 1191 -19.91 -30.55 35.60
CA VAL A 1191 -20.10 -31.18 36.91
C VAL A 1191 -18.93 -32.10 37.27
N TRP A 1192 -18.80 -32.42 38.55
CA TRP A 1192 -17.83 -33.40 39.03
C TRP A 1192 -18.44 -34.81 39.07
N ILE A 1193 -17.80 -35.76 38.39
CA ILE A 1193 -18.20 -37.16 38.30
C ILE A 1193 -17.24 -38.03 39.12
N LEU A 1194 -17.78 -39.03 39.83
CA LEU A 1194 -16.99 -40.05 40.51
C LEU A 1194 -16.84 -41.28 39.61
N ASP A 1195 -15.61 -41.70 39.39
CA ASP A 1195 -15.30 -42.91 38.62
C ASP A 1195 -15.13 -44.13 39.53
N ALA A 1196 -15.07 -45.32 38.91
CA ALA A 1196 -14.82 -46.57 39.61
C ALA A 1196 -13.36 -46.74 40.06
N ASP A 1197 -12.43 -46.08 39.37
CA ASP A 1197 -11.00 -46.22 39.52
C ASP A 1197 -10.33 -44.85 39.61
N THR A 1198 -9.14 -44.80 40.21
CA THR A 1198 -8.32 -43.58 40.31
C THR A 1198 -7.05 -43.75 39.50
N SER A 1199 -6.78 -42.80 38.62
CA SER A 1199 -5.59 -42.78 37.77
C SER A 1199 -4.30 -42.76 38.60
N PRO A 1200 -3.25 -43.49 38.17
CA PRO A 1200 -1.92 -43.40 38.77
C PRO A 1200 -1.20 -42.08 38.47
N CYS A 1201 -1.72 -41.26 37.56
CA CYS A 1201 -1.17 -39.96 37.18
C CYS A 1201 -1.63 -38.81 38.09
N ILE A 1202 -2.65 -39.04 38.93
CA ILE A 1202 -3.09 -38.07 39.94
C ILE A 1202 -2.05 -38.02 41.05
N ASP A 1203 -1.71 -36.82 41.52
CA ASP A 1203 -0.75 -36.60 42.60
C ASP A 1203 0.67 -37.13 42.29
N ALA A 1204 1.03 -37.24 41.01
CA ALA A 1204 2.23 -37.96 40.57
C ALA A 1204 3.34 -37.08 39.95
N GLY A 1205 3.04 -35.81 39.65
CA GLY A 1205 3.99 -34.86 39.06
C GLY A 1205 5.13 -34.43 39.98
N ASP A 1206 5.92 -33.47 39.51
CA ASP A 1206 7.11 -32.97 40.20
C ASP A 1206 6.78 -32.50 41.63
N PRO A 1207 7.37 -33.10 42.68
CA PRO A 1207 7.13 -32.74 44.07
C PRO A 1207 7.63 -31.34 44.45
N ALA A 1208 8.49 -30.73 43.63
CA ALA A 1208 8.95 -29.36 43.80
C ALA A 1208 8.04 -28.34 43.09
N ALA A 1209 7.16 -28.78 42.19
CA ALA A 1209 6.19 -27.91 41.52
C ALA A 1209 5.09 -27.46 42.49
N SER A 1210 4.61 -26.22 42.33
CA SER A 1210 3.41 -25.76 43.02
C SER A 1210 2.21 -26.55 42.53
N ILE A 1211 1.28 -26.88 43.42
CA ILE A 1211 -0.01 -27.50 43.06
C ILE A 1211 -0.96 -26.53 42.34
N LEU A 1212 -0.58 -25.24 42.26
CA LEU A 1212 -1.32 -24.20 41.53
C LEU A 1212 -2.81 -24.15 41.92
N ASP A 1213 -3.71 -24.28 40.95
CA ASP A 1213 -5.14 -24.05 41.11
C ASP A 1213 -5.96 -25.35 41.22
N GLU A 1214 -5.33 -26.48 41.57
CA GLU A 1214 -6.06 -27.75 41.74
C GLU A 1214 -7.14 -27.66 42.84
N PRO A 1215 -8.30 -28.31 42.65
CA PRO A 1215 -9.42 -28.15 43.58
C PRO A 1215 -9.10 -28.65 44.99
N THR A 1216 -9.50 -27.85 45.98
CA THR A 1216 -9.46 -28.23 47.41
C THR A 1216 -10.83 -28.70 47.92
N THR A 1217 -11.89 -28.47 47.13
CA THR A 1217 -13.25 -28.95 47.42
C THR A 1217 -13.96 -29.39 46.14
N VAL A 1218 -14.61 -30.55 46.18
CA VAL A 1218 -15.45 -31.08 45.09
C VAL A 1218 -16.82 -31.45 45.65
N ASN A 1219 -17.90 -30.98 45.00
CA ASN A 1219 -19.29 -31.21 45.45
C ASN A 1219 -19.56 -30.90 46.94
N GLY A 1220 -18.85 -29.90 47.50
CA GLY A 1220 -18.95 -29.50 48.91
C GLY A 1220 -18.19 -30.39 49.90
N ALA A 1221 -17.47 -31.41 49.43
CA ALA A 1221 -16.55 -32.22 50.22
C ALA A 1221 -15.11 -31.71 50.08
N SER A 1222 -14.33 -31.75 51.17
CA SER A 1222 -12.89 -31.46 51.12
C SER A 1222 -12.17 -32.60 50.41
N VAL A 1223 -11.32 -32.23 49.46
CA VAL A 1223 -10.42 -33.13 48.72
C VAL A 1223 -8.99 -32.62 48.86
N VAL A 1224 -7.99 -33.47 48.67
CA VAL A 1224 -6.60 -33.10 48.91
C VAL A 1224 -5.71 -33.74 47.87
N ASN A 1225 -5.30 -32.98 46.85
CA ASN A 1225 -4.10 -33.32 46.09
C ASN A 1225 -2.87 -32.83 46.91
N SER A 1226 -1.84 -33.65 46.97
CA SER A 1226 -0.59 -33.43 47.69
C SER A 1226 0.58 -33.06 46.78
N ARG A 1227 0.45 -33.33 45.48
CA ARG A 1227 1.39 -32.96 44.41
C ARG A 1227 0.59 -32.59 43.17
N ILE A 1228 1.22 -31.91 42.22
CA ILE A 1228 0.56 -31.62 40.94
C ILE A 1228 0.25 -32.92 40.18
N ASP A 1229 -0.91 -33.00 39.54
CA ASP A 1229 -1.24 -34.12 38.64
C ASP A 1229 -0.34 -34.09 37.39
N MET A 1230 -0.10 -35.25 36.79
CA MET A 1230 0.54 -35.31 35.47
C MET A 1230 -0.47 -35.01 34.36
N GLY A 1231 -0.01 -34.41 33.26
CA GLY A 1231 -0.80 -34.19 32.05
C GLY A 1231 -1.54 -32.85 32.01
N ALA A 1232 -2.31 -32.65 30.92
CA ALA A 1232 -2.89 -31.37 30.52
C ALA A 1232 -3.69 -30.61 31.59
N TYR A 1233 -4.32 -31.32 32.53
CA TYR A 1233 -5.16 -30.73 33.56
C TYR A 1233 -4.45 -30.51 34.89
N GLY A 1234 -3.22 -30.99 35.07
CA GLY A 1234 -2.46 -30.82 36.31
C GLY A 1234 -2.14 -29.37 36.60
N GLY A 1235 -2.39 -28.93 37.84
CA GLY A 1235 -2.26 -27.54 38.24
C GLY A 1235 -3.43 -26.63 37.83
N THR A 1236 -4.52 -27.18 37.28
CA THR A 1236 -5.68 -26.41 36.83
C THR A 1236 -6.90 -26.60 37.75
N PRO A 1237 -7.91 -25.71 37.71
CA PRO A 1237 -9.18 -25.89 38.44
C PRO A 1237 -9.99 -27.13 38.05
N GLN A 1238 -9.62 -27.81 36.96
CA GLN A 1238 -10.28 -28.98 36.42
C GLN A 1238 -9.47 -30.27 36.69
N ALA A 1239 -8.35 -30.17 37.41
CA ALA A 1239 -7.53 -31.32 37.80
C ALA A 1239 -8.35 -32.34 38.59
N SER A 1240 -8.05 -33.62 38.37
CA SER A 1240 -8.80 -34.69 39.03
C SER A 1240 -8.29 -34.85 40.45
N VAL A 1241 -9.17 -35.20 41.39
CA VAL A 1241 -8.79 -35.16 42.81
C VAL A 1241 -8.87 -36.53 43.45
N VAL A 1242 -7.94 -36.85 44.35
CA VAL A 1242 -8.09 -38.04 45.18
C VAL A 1242 -9.17 -37.84 46.25
N ALA A 1243 -9.92 -38.91 46.55
CA ALA A 1243 -10.94 -38.88 47.60
C ALA A 1243 -10.28 -38.57 48.96
N GLY A 1244 -10.76 -37.52 49.64
CA GLY A 1244 -10.28 -37.15 50.96
C GLY A 1244 -10.43 -38.32 51.94
N GLY A 1245 -9.30 -38.89 52.38
CA GLY A 1245 -9.26 -39.75 53.55
C GLY A 1245 -9.55 -38.91 54.80
N ASN A 1246 -10.50 -39.35 55.63
CA ASN A 1246 -10.70 -38.79 56.96
C ASN A 1246 -9.41 -38.71 57.78
#